data_AF-A0A351HLC9-F1
#
_entry.id   AF-A0A351HLC9-F1
#
_cell.length_a   1.000
_cell.length_b   1.000
_cell.length_c   1.000
_cell.angle_alpha   90.00
_cell.angle_beta   90.00
_cell.angle_gamma   90.00
#
_symmetry.space_group_name_H-M   'P 1'
#
loop_
_entity.id
_entity.type
_entity.pdbx_description
1 polymer ?
#
loop_
_entity_poly.entity_id
_entity_poly.type
_entity_poly.pdbx_seq_one_letter_code
_entity_poly.pdbx_strand_id
1 'polypeptide(L)'
;MEKYKIDILLVSLILFCSCTNKEKSDVILFDATTSPLEKVSSQFGGVFEKRDSVLWIETGENNEFPGIKIDGTWDLSKCNQLVFELVNYEKQGDLPITVRLENQDANIDAKKGILIDRISVPSGELKEYSVSLPPKLPYPEIEEKLFGMRYTPYKLSALISNLDPGQVTGIAMYINKPKLNRRWGIKKITAREGTPAPLPAWMLLPSDKFFPFIDVYGQFIHKDWSGKTKLDNDLKEALNDELADIETHSGPTDRNQYGGWKNGPKQKATGHFYISKIDGKWWMVDPEGCLYWSHGVVRVTPSSAVTPLDNREFYFTGLPEEGTPFAEFYTTRDELLYPYYVARGIKKTYDFSAANIMRKYGENWRGKYAEMAHKRLKSWGLNTIANSSDKSICLMDKTPYTDRFELKSPDIEGSQNAWWKFKDPFHPEFRTNFRKQLLERKKELDDPWCFGFFVDNEIAWGGPTALAEWTLQSPAHQPAKIEMINRLKKKYGSIDALDKAWKSSYASWDALLESKVKPPVDSKDDCLEFTAAVTESYFKNIRDEFKKVAPDKLYMGCRFAGSNEVVIRIGAKYCDVISYNIYRHSLSNFSLPEGIDKPVMIGEFHFGALDRGLFHPGLIQTANQKERGEAYKTYVESALHHPNIIGTHWHQFSDQATTGRFDGEDFQVGFTDICDKPYPETIEKIREVGYNMYNIRSEK
;
A
#
# COMPACT_ATOMS: atom_id res chain seq x y z
N MET A 1 19.35 -42.56 65.43
CA MET A 1 18.44 -42.90 66.55
C MET A 1 17.78 -41.62 67.00
N GLU A 2 16.44 -41.63 66.99
CA GLU A 2 15.49 -40.77 67.74
C GLU A 2 15.59 -39.24 67.60
N LYS A 3 14.68 -38.61 66.85
CA LYS A 3 13.40 -38.00 67.30
C LYS A 3 13.60 -36.87 68.32
N TYR A 4 13.17 -35.65 67.99
CA TYR A 4 12.04 -34.97 68.64
C TYR A 4 11.60 -33.76 67.80
N LYS A 5 10.28 -33.69 67.54
CA LYS A 5 9.55 -32.55 67.00
C LYS A 5 9.45 -31.46 68.08
N ILE A 6 9.57 -30.20 67.68
CA ILE A 6 9.06 -29.05 68.45
C ILE A 6 8.28 -28.17 67.47
N ASP A 7 6.97 -28.09 67.70
CA ASP A 7 6.06 -27.14 67.09
C ASP A 7 6.32 -25.74 67.69
N ILE A 8 6.54 -24.73 66.85
CA ILE A 8 6.47 -23.32 67.25
C ILE A 8 5.40 -22.64 66.40
N LEU A 9 4.29 -22.34 67.08
CA LEU A 9 3.21 -21.47 66.62
C LEU A 9 3.77 -20.05 66.44
N LEU A 10 3.81 -19.54 65.21
CA LEU A 10 4.05 -18.12 64.96
C LEU A 10 2.70 -17.42 64.69
N VAL A 11 2.28 -16.60 65.65
CA VAL A 11 1.13 -15.70 65.51
C VAL A 11 1.56 -14.52 64.64
N SER A 12 1.11 -14.50 63.38
CA SER A 12 1.24 -13.33 62.51
C SER A 12 0.00 -12.44 62.68
N LEU A 13 0.23 -11.27 63.26
CA LEU A 13 -0.75 -10.19 63.42
C LEU A 13 -1.12 -9.65 62.03
N ILE A 14 -2.32 -9.95 61.53
CA ILE A 14 -2.85 -9.38 60.29
C ILE A 14 -3.40 -7.98 60.61
N LEU A 15 -2.66 -6.94 60.25
CA LEU A 15 -3.23 -5.60 60.08
C LEU A 15 -4.15 -5.62 58.85
N PHE A 16 -5.46 -5.60 59.07
CA PHE A 16 -6.42 -5.26 58.04
C PHE A 16 -6.28 -3.77 57.72
N CYS A 17 -5.40 -3.43 56.77
CA CYS A 17 -5.58 -2.23 55.97
C CYS A 17 -6.77 -2.49 55.06
N SER A 18 -7.93 -1.95 55.41
CA SER A 18 -9.09 -1.86 54.53
C SER A 18 -8.76 -0.91 53.37
N CYS A 19 -8.03 -1.42 52.37
CA CYS A 19 -8.06 -0.83 51.04
C CYS A 19 -9.44 -1.12 50.46
N THR A 20 -10.34 -0.15 50.57
CA THR A 20 -11.53 -0.10 49.73
C THR A 20 -11.05 -0.07 48.27
N ASN A 21 -11.09 -1.21 47.59
CA ASN A 21 -11.10 -1.24 46.13
C ASN A 21 -12.35 -0.48 45.71
N LYS A 22 -12.21 0.81 45.41
CA LYS A 22 -13.21 1.54 44.64
C LYS A 22 -13.32 0.79 43.32
N GLU A 23 -14.46 0.15 43.08
CA GLU A 23 -14.80 -0.35 41.75
C GLU A 23 -14.59 0.81 40.77
N LYS A 24 -13.71 0.63 39.80
CA LYS A 24 -13.56 1.58 38.69
C LYS A 24 -14.92 1.67 38.01
N SER A 25 -15.55 2.84 38.01
CA SER A 25 -16.86 3.01 37.42
C SER A 25 -16.72 3.20 35.91
N ASP A 26 -16.91 2.13 35.15
CA ASP A 26 -16.98 2.21 33.69
C ASP A 26 -18.12 3.15 33.26
N VAL A 27 -17.85 4.02 32.28
CA VAL A 27 -18.88 4.88 31.69
C VAL A 27 -19.61 4.08 30.61
N ILE A 28 -20.89 3.82 30.79
CA ILE A 28 -21.71 3.14 29.79
C ILE A 28 -22.13 4.14 28.71
N LEU A 29 -21.64 3.94 27.49
CA LEU A 29 -22.06 4.72 26.31
C LEU A 29 -23.32 4.12 25.71
N PHE A 30 -23.41 2.79 25.69
CA PHE A 30 -24.59 2.07 25.22
C PHE A 30 -24.64 0.67 25.83
N ASP A 31 -25.83 0.20 26.14
CA ASP A 31 -26.11 -1.15 26.59
C ASP A 31 -27.44 -1.59 25.98
N ALA A 32 -27.41 -2.62 25.14
CA ALA A 32 -28.59 -3.10 24.44
C ALA A 32 -29.68 -3.62 25.39
N THR A 33 -29.42 -3.83 26.67
CA THR A 33 -30.45 -4.19 27.66
C THR A 33 -31.11 -2.96 28.26
N THR A 34 -30.32 -1.96 28.69
CA THR A 34 -30.79 -0.85 29.54
C THR A 34 -30.88 0.50 28.81
N SER A 35 -30.15 0.69 27.72
CA SER A 35 -30.11 1.97 27.03
C SER A 35 -31.39 2.23 26.22
N PRO A 36 -31.90 3.48 26.24
CA PRO A 36 -33.05 3.89 25.46
C PRO A 36 -32.75 3.85 23.95
N LEU A 37 -33.68 3.32 23.15
CA LEU A 37 -33.51 3.22 21.69
C LEU A 37 -33.65 4.58 21.00
N GLU A 38 -34.34 5.54 21.60
CA GLU A 38 -34.50 6.92 21.10
C GLU A 38 -33.18 7.70 21.03
N LYS A 39 -32.11 7.21 21.68
CA LYS A 39 -30.76 7.76 21.54
C LYS A 39 -30.02 7.23 20.32
N VAL A 40 -30.56 6.24 19.62
CA VAL A 40 -29.96 5.63 18.43
C VAL A 40 -30.64 6.19 17.20
N SER A 41 -29.85 6.68 16.24
CA SER A 41 -30.31 7.18 14.95
C SER A 41 -29.62 6.48 13.78
N SER A 42 -30.32 6.43 12.65
CA SER A 42 -29.79 5.87 11.41
C SER A 42 -28.75 6.81 10.83
N GLN A 43 -27.60 6.27 10.43
CA GLN A 43 -26.56 7.02 9.74
C GLN A 43 -26.44 6.52 8.30
N PHE A 44 -26.52 7.44 7.34
CA PHE A 44 -26.37 7.19 5.89
C PHE A 44 -27.09 5.91 5.41
N GLY A 45 -28.37 5.75 5.78
CA GLY A 45 -29.19 4.62 5.33
C GLY A 45 -28.91 3.28 6.01
N GLY A 46 -28.18 3.25 7.14
CA GLY A 46 -28.11 2.07 7.99
C GLY A 46 -29.45 1.80 8.67
N VAL A 47 -29.85 0.54 8.76
CA VAL A 47 -31.10 0.12 9.43
C VAL A 47 -30.73 -0.57 10.73
N PHE A 48 -31.48 -0.36 11.81
CA PHE A 48 -31.21 -1.02 13.07
C PHE A 48 -32.48 -1.50 13.78
N GLU A 49 -32.34 -2.60 14.53
CA GLU A 49 -33.38 -3.16 15.39
C GLU A 49 -32.78 -3.72 16.68
N LYS A 50 -33.50 -3.60 17.80
CA LYS A 50 -33.11 -4.21 19.07
C LYS A 50 -33.80 -5.56 19.21
N ARG A 51 -33.03 -6.65 19.31
CA ARG A 51 -33.52 -8.02 19.48
C ARG A 51 -32.53 -8.87 20.28
N ASP A 52 -33.03 -9.72 21.18
CA ASP A 52 -32.21 -10.67 21.95
C ASP A 52 -31.05 -10.01 22.73
N SER A 53 -31.31 -8.83 23.32
CA SER A 53 -30.29 -8.03 24.03
C SER A 53 -29.11 -7.60 23.14
N VAL A 54 -29.33 -7.45 21.84
CA VAL A 54 -28.38 -6.94 20.86
C VAL A 54 -29.07 -5.87 19.99
N LEU A 55 -28.36 -4.79 19.70
CA LEU A 55 -28.73 -3.84 18.66
C LEU A 55 -28.15 -4.33 17.33
N TRP A 56 -28.99 -4.90 16.48
CA TRP A 56 -28.63 -5.35 15.14
C TRP A 56 -28.62 -4.19 14.17
N ILE A 57 -27.60 -4.13 13.32
CA ILE A 57 -27.41 -3.10 12.30
C ILE A 57 -27.22 -3.77 10.94
N GLU A 58 -27.95 -3.30 9.95
CA GLU A 58 -27.82 -3.68 8.54
C GLU A 58 -27.26 -2.50 7.75
N THR A 59 -26.14 -2.75 7.06
CA THR A 59 -25.42 -1.76 6.26
C THR A 59 -25.39 -2.20 4.81
N GLY A 60 -25.92 -1.36 3.91
CA GLY A 60 -26.06 -1.71 2.48
C GLY A 60 -24.99 -1.10 1.57
N GLU A 61 -24.71 -1.77 0.46
CA GLU A 61 -23.66 -1.39 -0.52
C GLU A 61 -23.92 -0.07 -1.26
N ASN A 62 -25.16 0.43 -1.21
CA ASN A 62 -25.58 1.64 -1.91
C ASN A 62 -25.27 2.95 -1.16
N ASN A 63 -24.71 2.86 0.05
CA ASN A 63 -24.46 4.01 0.91
C ASN A 63 -22.97 4.16 1.22
N GLU A 64 -22.50 5.41 1.40
CA GLU A 64 -21.08 5.68 1.61
C GLU A 64 -20.59 5.31 3.02
N PHE A 65 -21.38 5.63 4.06
CA PHE A 65 -21.02 5.36 5.47
C PHE A 65 -22.20 4.80 6.29
N PRO A 66 -22.91 3.76 5.81
CA PRO A 66 -24.08 3.23 6.47
C PRO A 66 -23.74 2.67 7.85
N GLY A 67 -24.59 2.99 8.83
CA GLY A 67 -24.43 2.53 10.20
C GLY A 67 -25.42 3.21 11.14
N ILE A 68 -24.98 3.49 12.36
CA ILE A 68 -25.76 4.18 13.39
C ILE A 68 -24.97 5.30 14.04
N LYS A 69 -25.69 6.21 14.68
CA LYS A 69 -25.16 7.16 15.67
C LYS A 69 -25.92 7.01 16.98
N ILE A 70 -25.21 7.06 18.09
CA ILE A 70 -25.76 7.02 19.44
C ILE A 70 -25.42 8.36 20.10
N ASP A 71 -26.45 9.11 20.47
CA ASP A 71 -26.33 10.42 21.10
C ASP A 71 -26.25 10.30 22.64
N GLY A 72 -25.43 11.14 23.26
CA GLY A 72 -25.23 11.14 24.70
C GLY A 72 -24.50 12.37 25.20
N THR A 73 -24.04 12.30 26.45
CA THR A 73 -23.20 13.32 27.07
C THR A 73 -22.32 12.61 28.07
N TRP A 74 -21.04 12.49 27.76
CA TRP A 74 -20.09 11.71 28.53
C TRP A 74 -18.82 12.51 28.80
N ASP A 75 -18.38 12.48 30.05
CA ASP A 75 -17.03 12.86 30.44
C ASP A 75 -16.17 11.59 30.50
N LEU A 76 -15.32 11.44 29.49
CA LEU A 76 -14.37 10.33 29.34
C LEU A 76 -12.96 10.73 29.74
N SER A 77 -12.75 11.88 30.41
CA SER A 77 -11.42 12.41 30.75
C SER A 77 -10.58 11.48 31.63
N LYS A 78 -11.22 10.59 32.39
CA LYS A 78 -10.58 9.56 33.22
C LYS A 78 -10.45 8.20 32.54
N CYS A 79 -10.98 8.06 31.33
CA CYS A 79 -10.98 6.83 30.58
C CYS A 79 -9.76 6.76 29.66
N ASN A 80 -9.20 5.55 29.49
CA ASN A 80 -8.07 5.29 28.59
C ASN A 80 -8.41 4.29 27.48
N GLN A 81 -9.62 3.74 27.48
CA GLN A 81 -10.04 2.71 26.54
C GLN A 81 -11.57 2.75 26.33
N LEU A 82 -12.00 2.56 25.08
CA LEU A 82 -13.35 2.17 24.72
C LEU A 82 -13.39 0.66 24.50
N VAL A 83 -14.45 0.03 24.98
CA VAL A 83 -14.66 -1.42 24.90
C VAL A 83 -16.02 -1.70 24.31
N PHE A 84 -16.04 -2.59 23.32
CA PHE A 84 -17.17 -2.93 22.49
C PHE A 84 -17.44 -4.42 22.58
N GLU A 85 -18.66 -4.80 22.95
CA GLU A 85 -19.15 -6.17 22.82
C GLU A 85 -19.91 -6.28 21.48
N LEU A 86 -19.25 -6.83 20.46
CA LEU A 86 -19.74 -6.87 19.07
C LEU A 86 -20.00 -8.29 18.58
N VAL A 87 -20.96 -8.43 17.66
CA VAL A 87 -21.34 -9.71 17.04
C VAL A 87 -21.24 -9.62 15.52
N ASN A 88 -20.59 -10.61 14.90
CA ASN A 88 -20.55 -10.80 13.46
C ASN A 88 -20.83 -12.25 13.08
N TYR A 89 -22.10 -12.61 12.87
CA TYR A 89 -22.49 -13.94 12.41
C TYR A 89 -22.33 -14.16 10.90
N GLU A 90 -21.84 -13.17 10.15
CA GLU A 90 -21.66 -13.29 8.71
C GLU A 90 -20.51 -14.22 8.38
N LYS A 91 -20.71 -15.16 7.45
CA LYS A 91 -19.65 -16.04 6.95
C LYS A 91 -18.74 -15.39 5.90
N GLN A 92 -19.07 -14.15 5.50
CA GLN A 92 -18.49 -13.45 4.36
C GLN A 92 -17.20 -12.68 4.72
N GLY A 93 -16.46 -13.15 5.73
CA GLY A 93 -15.21 -12.56 6.23
C GLY A 93 -15.38 -11.50 7.32
N ASP A 94 -14.26 -10.91 7.72
CA ASP A 94 -14.15 -9.92 8.78
C ASP A 94 -14.85 -8.60 8.41
N LEU A 95 -15.46 -7.95 9.40
CA LEU A 95 -16.11 -6.64 9.25
C LEU A 95 -15.20 -5.51 9.72
N PRO A 96 -14.83 -4.55 8.84
CA PRO A 96 -14.05 -3.37 9.21
C PRO A 96 -14.96 -2.26 9.73
N ILE A 97 -15.39 -2.35 10.98
CA ILE A 97 -16.28 -1.36 11.60
C ILE A 97 -15.46 -0.12 11.99
N THR A 98 -15.83 1.04 11.45
CA THR A 98 -15.30 2.33 11.88
C THR A 98 -16.09 2.84 13.06
N VAL A 99 -15.37 3.29 14.09
CA VAL A 99 -15.90 3.94 15.28
C VAL A 99 -15.50 5.40 15.26
N ARG A 100 -16.45 6.30 15.52
CA ARG A 100 -16.18 7.74 15.63
C ARG A 100 -16.83 8.33 16.88
N LEU A 101 -16.03 8.88 17.78
CA LEU A 101 -16.52 9.77 18.84
C LEU A 101 -16.57 11.21 18.35
N GLU A 102 -17.52 11.98 18.85
CA GLU A 102 -17.76 13.38 18.45
C GLU A 102 -17.97 14.26 19.69
N ASN A 103 -17.38 15.47 19.67
CA ASN A 103 -17.76 16.59 20.52
C ASN A 103 -18.98 17.32 19.94
N GLN A 104 -19.55 18.25 20.72
CA GLN A 104 -20.70 19.06 20.27
C GLN A 104 -20.40 19.91 19.03
N ASP A 105 -19.18 20.45 18.91
CA ASP A 105 -18.73 21.29 17.81
C ASP A 105 -17.88 20.53 16.77
N ALA A 106 -18.02 19.20 16.74
CA ALA A 106 -17.27 18.34 15.83
C ALA A 106 -17.48 18.74 14.37
N ASN A 107 -16.38 18.78 13.61
CA ASN A 107 -16.39 18.94 12.17
C ASN A 107 -15.65 17.75 11.54
N ILE A 108 -16.42 16.85 10.94
CA ILE A 108 -15.90 15.58 10.42
C ILE A 108 -14.92 15.82 9.28
N ASP A 109 -15.26 16.72 8.34
CA ASP A 109 -14.43 17.02 7.17
C ASP A 109 -13.12 17.71 7.56
N ALA A 110 -13.20 18.62 8.53
CA ALA A 110 -12.03 19.30 9.09
C ALA A 110 -11.28 18.45 10.14
N LYS A 111 -11.74 17.23 10.43
CA LYS A 111 -11.17 16.33 11.45
C LYS A 111 -11.06 16.95 12.85
N LYS A 112 -11.95 17.87 13.19
CA LYS A 112 -11.94 18.64 14.45
C LYS A 112 -12.92 18.03 15.45
N GLY A 113 -12.51 17.92 16.73
CA GLY A 113 -13.40 17.50 17.80
C GLY A 113 -13.90 16.06 17.64
N ILE A 114 -13.10 15.20 17.01
CA ILE A 114 -13.45 13.80 16.75
C ILE A 114 -12.30 12.86 17.08
N LEU A 115 -12.66 11.63 17.43
CA LEU A 115 -11.77 10.48 17.41
C LEU A 115 -12.32 9.49 16.39
N ILE A 116 -11.48 8.98 15.50
CA ILE A 116 -11.87 7.91 14.56
C ILE A 116 -10.91 6.74 14.73
N ASP A 117 -11.42 5.53 14.88
CA ASP A 117 -10.63 4.31 14.78
C ASP A 117 -11.39 3.21 14.01
N ARG A 118 -10.76 2.06 13.77
CA ARG A 118 -11.34 0.93 13.06
C ARG A 118 -11.09 -0.38 13.82
N ILE A 119 -12.16 -1.15 13.98
CA ILE A 119 -12.15 -2.49 14.56
C ILE A 119 -12.38 -3.50 13.44
N SER A 120 -11.48 -4.47 13.27
CA SER A 120 -11.75 -5.64 12.45
C SER A 120 -12.46 -6.69 13.31
N VAL A 121 -13.68 -7.06 12.93
CA VAL A 121 -14.51 -8.02 13.66
C VAL A 121 -14.60 -9.31 12.85
N PRO A 122 -13.81 -10.35 13.18
CA PRO A 122 -13.89 -11.62 12.48
C PRO A 122 -15.27 -12.26 12.51
N SER A 123 -15.55 -13.12 11.54
CA SER A 123 -16.73 -13.99 11.58
C SER A 123 -16.72 -14.84 12.85
N GLY A 124 -17.87 -14.93 13.52
CA GLY A 124 -18.03 -15.76 14.70
C GLY A 124 -19.07 -15.23 15.69
N GLU A 125 -18.86 -15.58 16.95
CA GLU A 125 -19.74 -15.19 18.04
C GLU A 125 -19.41 -13.81 18.63
N LEU A 126 -20.19 -13.41 19.62
CA LEU A 126 -19.98 -12.21 20.43
C LEU A 126 -18.55 -12.16 20.98
N LYS A 127 -17.81 -11.09 20.71
CA LYS A 127 -16.46 -10.86 21.24
C LYS A 127 -16.30 -9.44 21.74
N GLU A 128 -15.40 -9.30 22.71
CA GLU A 128 -14.94 -8.01 23.22
C GLU A 128 -13.82 -7.47 22.31
N TYR A 129 -13.93 -6.19 21.94
CA TYR A 129 -12.92 -5.44 21.20
C TYR A 129 -12.64 -4.14 21.94
N SER A 130 -11.46 -3.55 21.70
CA SER A 130 -11.12 -2.29 22.35
C SER A 130 -10.38 -1.32 21.44
N VAL A 131 -10.63 -0.03 21.68
CA VAL A 131 -9.93 1.09 21.06
C VAL A 131 -9.31 1.94 22.17
N SER A 132 -8.06 2.36 22.01
CA SER A 132 -7.39 3.24 22.98
C SER A 132 -7.98 4.66 22.92
N LEU A 133 -8.19 5.27 24.09
CA LEU A 133 -8.43 6.71 24.20
C LEU A 133 -7.09 7.39 24.50
N PRO A 134 -6.50 8.13 23.54
CA PRO A 134 -5.21 8.76 23.75
C PRO A 134 -5.34 9.89 24.79
N PRO A 135 -4.28 10.12 25.60
CA PRO A 135 -4.27 11.23 26.54
C PRO A 135 -4.27 12.59 25.81
N LYS A 136 -4.74 13.62 26.49
CA LYS A 136 -4.66 15.01 26.00
C LYS A 136 -3.20 15.42 25.82
N LEU A 137 -2.88 15.93 24.64
CA LEU A 137 -1.56 16.49 24.33
C LEU A 137 -1.35 17.82 25.07
N PRO A 138 -0.18 18.05 25.69
CA PRO A 138 0.14 19.34 26.31
C PRO A 138 0.25 20.50 25.31
N TYR A 139 0.71 20.21 24.08
CA TYR A 139 0.97 21.18 23.01
C TYR A 139 0.31 20.74 21.68
N PRO A 140 -1.03 20.70 21.60
CA PRO A 140 -1.75 20.22 20.43
C PRO A 140 -1.49 21.06 19.16
N GLU A 141 -1.10 22.33 19.31
CA GLU A 141 -0.77 23.25 18.22
C GLU A 141 0.46 22.83 17.40
N ILE A 142 1.31 21.93 17.92
CA ILE A 142 2.45 21.40 17.18
C ILE A 142 1.97 20.51 16.03
N GLU A 143 0.91 19.73 16.22
CA GLU A 143 0.38 18.83 15.19
C GLU A 143 -0.15 19.60 13.98
N GLU A 144 -0.73 20.79 14.19
CA GLU A 144 -1.18 21.69 13.11
C GLU A 144 -0.04 22.16 12.20
N LYS A 145 1.20 22.17 12.71
CA LYS A 145 2.40 22.52 11.94
C LYS A 145 3.00 21.34 11.20
N LEU A 146 2.51 20.11 11.39
CA LEU A 146 3.00 18.86 10.78
C LEU A 146 2.16 18.48 9.56
N PHE A 147 2.40 19.16 8.43
CA PHE A 147 1.68 18.96 7.17
C PHE A 147 2.56 18.31 6.10
N GLY A 148 1.90 17.71 5.10
CA GLY A 148 2.59 17.02 4.00
C GLY A 148 3.23 15.69 4.40
N MET A 149 2.73 15.06 5.46
CA MET A 149 3.12 13.73 5.96
C MET A 149 1.86 12.88 6.14
N ARG A 150 1.91 11.57 5.84
CA ARG A 150 0.77 10.69 6.08
C ARG A 150 0.66 10.39 7.57
N TYR A 151 1.74 9.95 8.22
CA TYR A 151 1.81 9.84 9.68
C TYR A 151 2.78 10.88 10.24
N THR A 152 2.56 11.28 11.49
CA THR A 152 3.37 12.29 12.17
C THR A 152 4.00 11.70 13.42
N PRO A 153 5.05 12.31 13.99
CA PRO A 153 5.57 11.91 15.30
C PRO A 153 4.54 12.00 16.43
N TYR A 154 3.37 12.62 16.20
CA TYR A 154 2.26 12.75 17.16
C TYR A 154 1.19 11.66 16.99
N LYS A 155 1.41 10.68 16.11
CA LYS A 155 0.52 9.52 15.95
C LYS A 155 0.56 8.60 17.17
N LEU A 156 -0.36 8.79 18.13
CA LEU A 156 -0.41 8.06 19.41
C LEU A 156 -1.18 6.73 19.34
N SER A 157 -2.32 6.73 18.66
CA SER A 157 -3.26 5.62 18.42
C SER A 157 -4.52 6.23 17.76
N ALA A 158 -5.44 5.41 17.25
CA ALA A 158 -6.58 5.85 16.43
C ALA A 158 -6.20 6.52 15.10
N LEU A 159 -7.09 6.48 14.11
CA LEU A 159 -6.90 7.11 12.79
C LEU A 159 -6.92 8.65 12.88
N ILE A 160 -7.74 9.21 13.78
CA ILE A 160 -7.83 10.65 14.11
C ILE A 160 -8.04 10.78 15.62
N SER A 161 -7.40 11.75 16.26
CA SER A 161 -7.45 11.93 17.72
C SER A 161 -7.45 13.41 18.15
N ASN A 162 -8.42 14.19 17.68
CA ASN A 162 -8.59 15.62 18.01
C ASN A 162 -9.80 15.86 18.96
N LEU A 163 -10.24 14.81 19.65
CA LEU A 163 -11.39 14.84 20.56
C LEU A 163 -11.01 15.47 21.91
N ASP A 164 -11.88 16.31 22.47
CA ASP A 164 -11.88 16.59 23.91
C ASP A 164 -12.64 15.47 24.64
N PRO A 165 -11.96 14.59 25.40
CA PRO A 165 -12.63 13.48 26.08
C PRO A 165 -13.60 13.95 27.16
N GLY A 166 -13.52 15.20 27.64
CA GLY A 166 -14.45 15.72 28.65
C GLY A 166 -15.84 16.11 28.10
N GLN A 167 -16.01 16.17 26.78
CA GLN A 167 -17.20 16.75 26.14
C GLN A 167 -17.76 15.86 25.02
N VAL A 168 -17.76 14.55 25.22
CA VAL A 168 -18.21 13.61 24.18
C VAL A 168 -19.73 13.60 24.12
N THR A 169 -20.30 13.86 22.95
CA THR A 169 -21.75 13.95 22.75
C THR A 169 -22.32 12.87 21.83
N GLY A 170 -21.48 12.14 21.10
CA GLY A 170 -21.94 11.09 20.21
C GLY A 170 -20.91 10.02 19.92
N ILE A 171 -21.40 8.83 19.61
CA ILE A 171 -20.62 7.74 19.02
C ILE A 171 -21.32 7.23 17.76
N ALA A 172 -20.62 7.29 16.63
CA ALA A 172 -21.04 6.70 15.37
C ALA A 172 -20.29 5.40 15.11
N MET A 173 -21.00 4.38 14.61
CA MET A 173 -20.41 3.10 14.21
C MET A 173 -20.94 2.72 12.83
N TYR A 174 -20.05 2.56 11.85
CA TYR A 174 -20.42 2.37 10.45
C TYR A 174 -19.36 1.59 9.66
N ILE A 175 -19.76 1.07 8.50
CA ILE A 175 -18.83 0.49 7.53
C ILE A 175 -18.57 1.52 6.43
N ASN A 176 -17.30 1.76 6.11
CA ASN A 176 -16.93 2.68 5.03
C ASN A 176 -17.07 1.97 3.67
N LYS A 177 -17.93 2.49 2.79
CA LYS A 177 -18.18 2.02 1.42
C LYS A 177 -18.29 0.50 1.34
N PRO A 178 -19.26 -0.12 2.06
CA PRO A 178 -19.42 -1.56 2.03
C PRO A 178 -19.64 -2.04 0.59
N LYS A 179 -18.96 -3.12 0.21
CA LYS A 179 -19.11 -3.73 -1.12
C LYS A 179 -20.25 -4.75 -1.19
N LEU A 180 -20.84 -5.07 -0.05
CA LEU A 180 -21.88 -6.07 0.13
C LEU A 180 -22.78 -5.59 1.27
N ASN A 181 -24.04 -5.99 1.26
CA ASN A 181 -24.91 -5.83 2.42
C ASN A 181 -24.37 -6.68 3.57
N ARG A 182 -24.28 -6.10 4.78
CA ARG A 182 -23.75 -6.77 5.97
C ARG A 182 -24.69 -6.57 7.15
N ARG A 183 -24.82 -7.59 8.00
CA ARG A 183 -25.48 -7.50 9.31
C ARG A 183 -24.51 -7.74 10.45
N TRP A 184 -24.56 -6.91 11.48
CA TRP A 184 -23.72 -7.01 12.68
C TRP A 184 -24.45 -6.48 13.91
N GLY A 185 -23.95 -6.78 15.10
CA GLY A 185 -24.64 -6.48 16.36
C GLY A 185 -23.76 -5.77 17.37
N ILE A 186 -24.37 -4.88 18.16
CA ILE A 186 -23.77 -4.25 19.33
C ILE A 186 -24.55 -4.69 20.57
N LYS A 187 -23.86 -5.32 21.51
CA LYS A 187 -24.43 -5.63 22.82
C LYS A 187 -24.16 -4.52 23.82
N LYS A 188 -22.92 -4.02 23.88
CA LYS A 188 -22.51 -3.01 24.85
C LYS A 188 -21.34 -2.18 24.36
N ILE A 189 -21.30 -0.93 24.77
CA ILE A 189 -20.20 0.01 24.59
C ILE A 189 -19.91 0.68 25.93
N THR A 190 -18.68 0.54 26.40
CA THR A 190 -18.21 1.12 27.67
C THR A 190 -16.91 1.87 27.48
N ALA A 191 -16.69 2.93 28.24
CA ALA A 191 -15.37 3.54 28.40
C ALA A 191 -14.83 3.15 29.79
N ARG A 192 -13.63 2.58 29.82
CA ARG A 192 -13.01 2.09 31.05
C ARG A 192 -12.09 3.14 31.65
N GLU A 193 -12.23 3.39 32.95
CA GLU A 193 -11.30 4.23 33.69
C GLU A 193 -9.91 3.58 33.77
N GLY A 194 -8.88 4.35 33.46
CA GLY A 194 -7.53 3.84 33.53
C GLY A 194 -6.47 4.89 33.26
N THR A 195 -5.24 4.56 33.65
CA THR A 195 -4.09 5.40 33.35
C THR A 195 -3.78 5.28 31.85
N PRO A 196 -3.79 6.38 31.08
CA PRO A 196 -3.38 6.35 29.68
C PRO A 196 -1.94 5.86 29.56
N ALA A 197 -1.60 5.31 28.39
CA ALA A 197 -0.20 5.04 28.08
C ALA A 197 0.61 6.35 28.19
N PRO A 198 1.83 6.31 28.75
CA PRO A 198 2.65 7.51 28.87
C PRO A 198 2.91 8.09 27.47
N LEU A 199 2.77 9.40 27.36
CA LEU A 199 3.16 10.12 26.15
C LEU A 199 4.67 9.94 25.92
N PRO A 200 5.10 9.74 24.67
CA PRO A 200 6.52 9.83 24.35
C PRO A 200 7.08 11.20 24.74
N ALA A 201 8.33 11.22 25.21
CA ALA A 201 8.95 12.41 25.78
C ALA A 201 8.92 13.64 24.84
N TRP A 202 9.02 13.42 23.52
CA TRP A 202 8.99 14.50 22.53
C TRP A 202 7.63 15.20 22.42
N MET A 203 6.54 14.55 22.81
CA MET A 203 5.21 15.17 22.82
C MET A 203 4.99 16.07 24.04
N LEU A 204 5.94 16.07 24.99
CA LEU A 204 5.97 16.96 26.14
C LEU A 204 6.86 18.19 25.87
N LEU A 205 7.44 18.31 24.67
CA LEU A 205 8.29 19.45 24.32
C LEU A 205 7.42 20.60 23.79
N PRO A 206 7.63 21.84 24.25
CA PRO A 206 7.02 23.00 23.62
C PRO A 206 7.57 23.21 22.21
N SER A 207 6.85 24.00 21.39
CA SER A 207 7.15 24.17 19.96
C SER A 207 8.58 24.61 19.65
N ASP A 208 9.21 25.43 20.50
CA ASP A 208 10.60 25.93 20.33
C ASP A 208 11.68 24.89 20.68
N LYS A 209 11.29 23.80 21.37
CA LYS A 209 12.16 22.66 21.69
C LYS A 209 11.89 21.46 20.79
N PHE A 210 10.69 21.38 20.21
CA PHE A 210 10.34 20.32 19.27
C PHE A 210 10.92 20.60 17.87
N PHE A 211 10.79 21.82 17.35
CA PHE A 211 11.33 22.19 16.04
C PHE A 211 12.74 22.80 16.13
N PRO A 212 13.63 22.54 15.14
CA PRO A 212 13.52 21.51 14.10
C PRO A 212 13.55 20.09 14.71
N PHE A 213 12.91 19.13 14.04
CA PHE A 213 12.79 17.75 14.53
C PHE A 213 13.47 16.71 13.63
N ILE A 214 14.06 17.15 12.51
CA ILE A 214 14.80 16.30 11.57
C ILE A 214 16.27 16.71 11.54
N ASP A 215 17.16 15.74 11.71
CA ASP A 215 18.61 15.95 11.72
C ASP A 215 19.21 16.13 10.30
N VAL A 216 20.51 16.37 10.22
CA VAL A 216 21.26 16.56 8.96
C VAL A 216 21.30 15.33 8.03
N TYR A 217 20.89 14.16 8.56
CA TYR A 217 20.79 12.89 7.83
C TYR A 217 19.35 12.59 7.39
N GLY A 218 18.38 13.44 7.75
CA GLY A 218 16.97 13.24 7.45
C GLY A 218 16.24 12.34 8.47
N GLN A 219 16.83 12.07 9.64
CA GLN A 219 16.24 11.21 10.67
C GLN A 219 15.59 12.01 11.80
N PHE A 220 14.66 11.39 12.52
CA PHE A 220 13.99 12.01 13.67
C PHE A 220 14.94 12.28 14.84
N ILE A 221 14.98 13.51 15.35
CA ILE A 221 15.90 13.94 16.42
C ILE A 221 15.52 13.31 17.77
N HIS A 222 14.23 13.34 18.13
CA HIS A 222 13.79 13.13 19.51
C HIS A 222 13.59 11.65 19.92
N LYS A 223 14.13 10.71 19.15
CA LYS A 223 14.14 9.28 19.44
C LYS A 223 15.52 8.72 19.10
N ASP A 224 16.04 7.82 19.93
CA ASP A 224 17.21 7.00 19.58
C ASP A 224 16.76 5.56 19.29
N TRP A 225 17.50 4.86 18.44
CA TRP A 225 17.23 3.46 18.08
C TRP A 225 18.50 2.75 17.63
N SER A 226 18.48 1.42 17.67
CA SER A 226 19.57 0.60 17.16
C SER A 226 19.83 0.90 15.67
N GLY A 227 21.05 1.28 15.34
CA GLY A 227 21.48 1.60 13.97
C GLY A 227 21.38 3.07 13.56
N LYS A 228 20.81 3.96 14.40
CA LYS A 228 20.70 5.40 14.10
C LYS A 228 22.06 6.02 13.79
N THR A 229 22.16 6.74 12.68
CA THR A 229 23.36 7.51 12.33
C THR A 229 23.45 8.77 13.19
N LYS A 230 24.57 9.00 13.86
CA LYS A 230 24.82 10.18 14.70
C LYS A 230 25.88 11.10 14.09
N LEU A 231 26.80 10.55 13.31
CA LEU A 231 27.91 11.28 12.70
C LEU A 231 28.40 10.59 11.42
N ASP A 232 29.13 11.31 10.56
CA ASP A 232 29.55 10.83 9.24
C ASP A 232 30.44 9.57 9.30
N ASN A 233 31.22 9.42 10.38
CA ASN A 233 32.04 8.21 10.58
C ASN A 233 31.18 6.95 10.77
N ASP A 234 29.97 7.05 11.33
CA ASP A 234 29.05 5.90 11.45
C ASP A 234 28.63 5.35 10.08
N LEU A 235 28.58 6.21 9.05
CA LEU A 235 28.27 5.79 7.68
C LEU A 235 29.45 5.02 7.07
N LYS A 236 30.68 5.46 7.36
CA LYS A 236 31.91 4.80 6.91
C LYS A 236 32.12 3.46 7.61
N GLU A 237 31.86 3.40 8.91
CA GLU A 237 31.88 2.15 9.68
C GLU A 237 30.81 1.18 9.16
N ALA A 238 29.58 1.65 8.94
CA ALA A 238 28.54 0.82 8.35
C ALA A 238 28.89 0.28 6.95
N LEU A 239 29.64 1.04 6.13
CA LEU A 239 30.17 0.54 4.87
C LEU A 239 31.18 -0.60 5.09
N ASN A 240 32.09 -0.47 6.06
CA ASN A 240 33.08 -1.50 6.36
C ASN A 240 32.42 -2.78 6.89
N ASP A 241 31.45 -2.63 7.79
CA ASP A 241 30.69 -3.75 8.35
C ASP A 241 29.90 -4.49 7.25
N GLU A 242 29.27 -3.73 6.36
CA GLU A 242 28.53 -4.29 5.22
C GLU A 242 29.45 -5.01 4.23
N LEU A 243 30.65 -4.50 3.97
CA LEU A 243 31.63 -5.18 3.12
C LEU A 243 32.08 -6.51 3.74
N ALA A 244 32.35 -6.54 5.05
CA ALA A 244 32.70 -7.76 5.76
C ALA A 244 31.55 -8.80 5.77
N ASP A 245 30.31 -8.34 5.94
CA ASP A 245 29.12 -9.18 5.83
C ASP A 245 28.97 -9.77 4.41
N ILE A 246 29.19 -8.97 3.36
CA ILE A 246 29.15 -9.43 1.96
C ILE A 246 30.25 -10.45 1.66
N GLU A 247 31.46 -10.29 2.24
CA GLU A 247 32.55 -11.26 2.08
C GLU A 247 32.20 -12.64 2.64
N THR A 248 31.51 -12.67 3.79
CA THR A 248 31.03 -13.92 4.40
C THR A 248 29.76 -14.48 3.73
N HIS A 249 29.04 -13.64 2.98
CA HIS A 249 27.81 -13.98 2.25
C HIS A 249 27.91 -13.64 0.76
N SER A 250 28.81 -14.31 0.03
CA SER A 250 29.07 -14.02 -1.40
C SER A 250 27.90 -14.26 -2.37
N GLY A 251 26.79 -14.82 -1.88
CA GLY A 251 25.58 -15.13 -2.62
C GLY A 251 25.49 -16.58 -3.13
N PRO A 252 24.36 -16.96 -3.76
CA PRO A 252 24.14 -18.33 -4.23
C PRO A 252 25.08 -18.71 -5.39
N THR A 253 25.60 -19.95 -5.36
CA THR A 253 26.53 -20.49 -6.37
C THR A 253 25.86 -21.37 -7.42
N ASP A 254 24.57 -21.66 -7.23
CA ASP A 254 23.71 -22.47 -8.11
C ASP A 254 23.05 -21.64 -9.23
N ARG A 255 23.50 -20.41 -9.44
CA ARG A 255 22.97 -19.46 -10.42
C ARG A 255 23.92 -19.26 -11.60
N ASN A 256 23.39 -19.08 -12.81
CA ASN A 256 24.18 -18.61 -13.95
C ASN A 256 24.30 -17.07 -13.95
N GLN A 257 24.85 -16.49 -15.03
CA GLN A 257 25.04 -15.05 -15.13
C GLN A 257 23.74 -14.25 -15.08
N TYR A 258 22.62 -14.82 -15.55
CA TYR A 258 21.29 -14.21 -15.50
C TYR A 258 20.52 -14.56 -14.22
N GLY A 259 21.14 -15.21 -13.23
CA GLY A 259 20.47 -15.58 -11.98
C GLY A 259 19.53 -16.79 -12.08
N GLY A 260 19.48 -17.47 -13.22
CA GLY A 260 18.73 -18.70 -13.45
C GLY A 260 19.38 -19.94 -12.84
N TRP A 261 18.59 -20.98 -12.58
CA TRP A 261 18.99 -22.19 -11.88
C TRP A 261 19.94 -23.04 -12.73
N LYS A 262 21.23 -22.95 -12.43
CA LYS A 262 22.32 -23.58 -13.19
C LYS A 262 22.19 -25.10 -13.22
N ASN A 263 21.78 -25.68 -12.10
CA ASN A 263 21.69 -27.13 -11.89
C ASN A 263 20.28 -27.68 -12.13
N GLY A 264 19.32 -26.81 -12.50
CA GLY A 264 17.95 -27.19 -12.81
C GLY A 264 17.75 -27.78 -14.21
N PRO A 265 16.53 -28.21 -14.53
CA PRO A 265 16.17 -28.67 -15.87
C PRO A 265 16.45 -27.58 -16.92
N LYS A 266 17.28 -27.91 -17.92
CA LYS A 266 17.60 -27.01 -19.02
C LYS A 266 16.51 -26.99 -20.07
N GLN A 267 16.19 -25.78 -20.54
CA GLN A 267 15.28 -25.49 -21.64
C GLN A 267 16.08 -24.98 -22.84
N LYS A 268 15.40 -24.70 -23.95
CA LYS A 268 16.06 -24.11 -25.13
C LYS A 268 16.58 -22.71 -24.79
N ALA A 269 17.86 -22.46 -25.06
CA ALA A 269 18.43 -21.11 -25.02
C ALA A 269 17.95 -20.30 -26.24
N THR A 270 17.35 -19.13 -26.01
CA THR A 270 16.85 -18.26 -27.08
C THR A 270 17.56 -16.90 -27.14
N GLY A 271 18.46 -16.61 -26.19
CA GLY A 271 19.11 -15.31 -26.07
C GLY A 271 18.22 -14.23 -25.42
N HIS A 272 16.99 -14.56 -25.02
CA HIS A 272 16.07 -13.67 -24.31
C HIS A 272 15.27 -14.45 -23.27
N PHE A 273 14.65 -13.75 -22.33
CA PHE A 273 13.74 -14.39 -21.39
C PHE A 273 12.44 -14.81 -22.07
N TYR A 274 11.87 -15.94 -21.67
CA TYR A 274 10.54 -16.38 -22.09
C TYR A 274 9.83 -17.17 -20.98
N ILE A 275 8.56 -17.53 -21.19
CA ILE A 275 7.78 -18.29 -20.22
C ILE A 275 7.61 -19.74 -20.71
N SER A 276 7.72 -20.70 -19.78
CA SER A 276 7.38 -22.11 -20.03
C SER A 276 6.64 -22.70 -18.82
N LYS A 277 5.77 -23.70 -19.06
CA LYS A 277 5.14 -24.48 -18.00
C LYS A 277 5.81 -25.84 -17.92
N ILE A 278 6.38 -26.16 -16.75
CA ILE A 278 7.21 -27.35 -16.52
C ILE A 278 6.68 -28.02 -15.25
N ASP A 279 6.33 -29.30 -15.37
CA ASP A 279 5.81 -30.13 -14.28
C ASP A 279 4.66 -29.46 -13.50
N GLY A 280 3.71 -28.87 -14.24
CA GLY A 280 2.53 -28.22 -13.65
C GLY A 280 2.76 -26.81 -13.11
N LYS A 281 4.00 -26.32 -13.07
CA LYS A 281 4.35 -24.97 -12.59
C LYS A 281 4.79 -24.06 -13.74
N TRP A 282 4.38 -22.81 -13.71
CA TRP A 282 4.89 -21.79 -14.62
C TRP A 282 6.29 -21.34 -14.19
N TRP A 283 7.17 -21.12 -15.16
CA TRP A 283 8.53 -20.66 -14.96
C TRP A 283 8.86 -19.57 -15.98
N MET A 284 9.75 -18.66 -15.61
CA MET A 284 10.54 -17.96 -16.61
C MET A 284 11.69 -18.86 -17.02
N VAL A 285 12.21 -18.63 -18.22
CA VAL A 285 13.45 -19.23 -18.72
C VAL A 285 14.35 -18.09 -19.12
N ASP A 286 15.59 -18.13 -18.68
CA ASP A 286 16.58 -17.10 -18.97
C ASP A 286 17.21 -17.26 -20.37
N PRO A 287 18.01 -16.29 -20.84
CA PRO A 287 18.63 -16.32 -22.16
C PRO A 287 19.47 -17.57 -22.48
N GLU A 288 20.01 -18.24 -21.46
CA GLU A 288 20.82 -19.47 -21.58
C GLU A 288 20.00 -20.76 -21.40
N GLY A 289 18.69 -20.65 -21.24
CA GLY A 289 17.80 -21.79 -21.06
C GLY A 289 17.71 -22.32 -19.63
N CYS A 290 18.20 -21.61 -18.62
CA CYS A 290 17.98 -22.01 -17.22
C CYS A 290 16.60 -21.58 -16.74
N LEU A 291 16.01 -22.36 -15.84
CA LEU A 291 14.78 -21.93 -15.17
C LEU A 291 15.06 -20.71 -14.31
N TYR A 292 14.14 -19.76 -14.35
CA TYR A 292 14.25 -18.50 -13.63
C TYR A 292 12.97 -18.22 -12.85
N TRP A 293 13.14 -17.76 -11.62
CA TRP A 293 12.08 -17.22 -10.79
C TRP A 293 12.53 -15.83 -10.32
N SER A 294 11.71 -14.81 -10.57
CA SER A 294 12.10 -13.41 -10.39
C SER A 294 11.97 -12.98 -8.93
N HIS A 295 13.09 -12.94 -8.23
CA HIS A 295 13.20 -12.52 -6.85
C HIS A 295 13.83 -11.13 -6.78
N GLY A 296 12.98 -10.11 -6.64
CA GLY A 296 13.39 -8.73 -6.90
C GLY A 296 12.90 -7.70 -5.91
N VAL A 297 13.34 -6.47 -6.16
CA VAL A 297 13.00 -5.27 -5.40
C VAL A 297 12.87 -4.08 -6.35
N VAL A 298 11.82 -3.29 -6.16
CA VAL A 298 11.56 -2.08 -6.95
C VAL A 298 12.36 -0.90 -6.40
N ARG A 299 12.54 0.14 -7.23
CA ARG A 299 13.17 1.41 -6.85
C ARG A 299 14.59 1.24 -6.32
N VAL A 300 15.41 0.45 -7.01
CA VAL A 300 16.86 0.46 -6.79
C VAL A 300 17.39 1.78 -7.34
N THR A 301 17.45 2.81 -6.50
CA THR A 301 17.84 4.17 -6.84
C THR A 301 18.44 4.89 -5.64
N PRO A 302 19.41 5.79 -5.84
CA PRO A 302 19.93 6.61 -4.76
C PRO A 302 18.95 7.69 -4.24
N SER A 303 17.84 7.92 -4.94
CA SER A 303 16.89 9.01 -4.65
C SER A 303 15.54 8.45 -4.14
N SER A 304 15.54 7.94 -2.91
CA SER A 304 14.35 7.35 -2.26
C SER A 304 13.72 8.24 -1.20
N ALA A 305 14.49 9.15 -0.61
CA ALA A 305 14.09 10.06 0.46
C ALA A 305 14.15 11.53 0.03
N VAL A 306 13.52 11.83 -1.11
CA VAL A 306 13.25 13.19 -1.56
C VAL A 306 12.03 13.73 -0.79
N THR A 307 12.20 14.84 -0.06
CA THR A 307 11.11 15.50 0.70
C THR A 307 10.84 16.90 0.16
N PRO A 308 9.58 17.35 0.11
CA PRO A 308 9.25 18.75 -0.10
C PRO A 308 9.80 19.64 1.02
N LEU A 309 10.25 20.84 0.65
CA LEU A 309 10.70 21.87 1.57
C LEU A 309 9.74 23.06 1.65
N ASP A 310 8.82 23.23 0.71
CA ASP A 310 7.97 24.42 0.65
C ASP A 310 7.18 24.63 1.96
N ASN A 311 7.46 25.73 2.65
CA ASN A 311 6.91 26.09 3.96
C ASN A 311 7.28 25.11 5.08
N ARG A 312 8.28 24.25 4.86
CA ARG A 312 8.65 23.13 5.75
C ARG A 312 10.13 23.17 6.11
N GLU A 313 10.87 24.20 5.68
CA GLU A 313 12.29 24.36 5.98
C GLU A 313 12.58 24.31 7.49
N PHE A 314 11.63 24.79 8.33
CA PHE A 314 11.74 24.76 9.79
C PHE A 314 11.69 23.35 10.42
N TYR A 315 11.43 22.30 9.64
CA TYR A 315 11.50 20.91 10.13
C TYR A 315 12.95 20.45 10.31
N PHE A 316 13.88 21.02 9.53
CA PHE A 316 15.19 20.45 9.28
C PHE A 316 16.30 21.26 9.96
N THR A 317 17.21 20.57 10.65
CA THR A 317 18.48 21.17 11.06
C THR A 317 19.46 21.16 9.89
N GLY A 318 20.20 22.25 9.70
CA GLY A 318 21.43 22.23 8.90
C GLY A 318 21.22 21.88 7.41
N LEU A 319 20.14 22.39 6.81
CA LEU A 319 20.00 22.39 5.35
C LEU A 319 21.25 23.08 4.73
N PRO A 320 21.88 22.49 3.69
CA PRO A 320 23.15 23.01 3.18
C PRO A 320 23.03 24.42 2.57
N GLU A 321 24.04 25.23 2.79
CA GLU A 321 24.20 26.53 2.12
C GLU A 321 24.55 26.35 0.64
N GLU A 322 24.17 27.35 -0.18
CA GLU A 322 24.55 27.41 -1.58
C GLU A 322 26.09 27.36 -1.74
N GLY A 323 26.57 26.69 -2.80
CA GLY A 323 28.00 26.54 -3.07
C GLY A 323 28.71 25.43 -2.27
N THR A 324 28.05 24.82 -1.27
CA THR A 324 28.57 23.61 -0.62
C THR A 324 28.38 22.36 -1.50
N PRO A 325 29.23 21.31 -1.36
CA PRO A 325 29.04 20.07 -2.13
C PRO A 325 27.65 19.41 -1.95
N PHE A 326 27.01 19.66 -0.80
CA PHE A 326 25.69 19.10 -0.48
C PHE A 326 24.51 19.92 -1.05
N ALA A 327 24.77 21.06 -1.68
CA ALA A 327 23.75 21.83 -2.39
C ALA A 327 23.24 21.12 -3.67
N GLU A 328 23.99 20.15 -4.22
CA GLU A 328 23.53 19.37 -5.39
C GLU A 328 22.20 18.66 -5.11
N PHE A 329 21.99 18.23 -3.86
CA PHE A 329 20.83 17.42 -3.44
C PHE A 329 19.51 18.18 -3.32
N TYR A 330 19.51 19.50 -3.58
CA TYR A 330 18.28 20.25 -3.84
C TYR A 330 17.68 19.93 -5.22
N THR A 331 18.50 19.42 -6.15
CA THR A 331 18.10 19.18 -7.54
C THR A 331 18.13 17.71 -7.96
N THR A 332 18.74 16.84 -7.15
CA THR A 332 18.60 15.39 -7.33
C THR A 332 17.16 14.97 -7.12
N ARG A 333 16.72 14.01 -7.93
CA ARG A 333 15.33 13.58 -7.98
C ARG A 333 15.24 12.17 -8.51
N ASP A 334 14.13 11.54 -8.17
CA ASP A 334 13.65 10.37 -8.86
C ASP A 334 12.87 10.80 -10.11
N GLU A 335 13.40 10.50 -11.30
CA GLU A 335 12.82 10.90 -12.58
C GLU A 335 11.41 10.35 -12.79
N LEU A 336 11.08 9.18 -12.23
CA LEU A 336 9.74 8.63 -12.34
C LEU A 336 8.73 9.42 -11.50
N LEU A 337 9.10 9.77 -10.27
CA LEU A 337 8.19 10.45 -9.34
C LEU A 337 8.20 11.98 -9.49
N TYR A 338 9.21 12.57 -10.13
CA TYR A 338 9.31 14.03 -10.28
C TYR A 338 8.10 14.70 -10.93
N PRO A 339 7.46 14.15 -11.99
CA PRO A 339 6.24 14.72 -12.55
C PRO A 339 5.11 14.91 -11.52
N TYR A 340 5.06 14.08 -10.47
CA TYR A 340 4.06 14.17 -9.42
C TYR A 340 4.33 15.31 -8.43
N TYR A 341 5.60 15.69 -8.23
CA TYR A 341 5.98 16.90 -7.50
C TYR A 341 5.53 18.14 -8.28
N VAL A 342 5.83 18.19 -9.59
CA VAL A 342 5.45 19.29 -10.48
C VAL A 342 3.94 19.48 -10.53
N ALA A 343 3.18 18.39 -10.70
CA ALA A 343 1.72 18.42 -10.76
C ALA A 343 1.07 18.96 -9.47
N ARG A 344 1.78 18.94 -8.34
CA ARG A 344 1.34 19.47 -7.05
C ARG A 344 1.87 20.87 -6.76
N GLY A 345 2.61 21.47 -7.69
CA GLY A 345 3.19 22.80 -7.52
C GLY A 345 4.30 22.87 -6.47
N ILE A 346 4.94 21.74 -6.15
CA ILE A 346 6.08 21.68 -5.23
C ILE A 346 7.30 22.27 -5.94
N LYS A 347 7.91 23.30 -5.34
CA LYS A 347 8.98 24.11 -5.92
C LYS A 347 10.35 23.77 -5.34
N LYS A 348 10.40 23.39 -4.06
CA LYS A 348 11.65 23.08 -3.37
C LYS A 348 11.61 21.67 -2.77
N THR A 349 12.69 20.93 -2.96
CA THR A 349 12.89 19.59 -2.40
C THR A 349 14.32 19.42 -1.90
N TYR A 350 14.55 18.43 -1.04
CA TYR A 350 15.90 17.96 -0.70
C TYR A 350 15.94 16.43 -0.66
N ASP A 351 17.00 15.83 -1.18
CA ASP A 351 17.22 14.39 -1.23
C ASP A 351 18.24 13.95 -0.16
N PHE A 352 17.72 13.56 1.00
CA PHE A 352 18.56 13.08 2.09
C PHE A 352 19.23 11.73 1.79
N SER A 353 18.58 10.86 1.00
CA SER A 353 19.16 9.56 0.64
C SER A 353 20.41 9.72 -0.21
N ALA A 354 20.36 10.53 -1.27
CA ALA A 354 21.52 10.76 -2.13
C ALA A 354 22.64 11.51 -1.37
N ALA A 355 22.28 12.46 -0.50
CA ALA A 355 23.23 13.14 0.37
C ALA A 355 23.96 12.14 1.30
N ASN A 356 23.23 11.23 1.95
CA ASN A 356 23.82 10.23 2.82
C ASN A 356 24.69 9.23 2.06
N ILE A 357 24.30 8.84 0.85
CA ILE A 357 25.13 8.01 -0.03
C ILE A 357 26.44 8.74 -0.36
N MET A 358 26.41 10.06 -0.64
CA MET A 358 27.64 10.83 -0.83
C MET A 358 28.50 10.87 0.43
N ARG A 359 27.93 11.05 1.62
CA ARG A 359 28.67 10.97 2.90
C ARG A 359 29.34 9.61 3.09
N LYS A 360 28.64 8.52 2.74
CA LYS A 360 29.10 7.13 2.90
C LYS A 360 30.21 6.77 1.91
N TYR A 361 30.05 7.09 0.62
CA TYR A 361 30.96 6.63 -0.44
C TYR A 361 31.98 7.68 -0.92
N GLY A 362 31.79 8.95 -0.60
CA GLY A 362 32.65 10.07 -1.01
C GLY A 362 32.55 10.38 -2.51
N GLU A 363 33.68 10.74 -3.13
CA GLU A 363 33.74 10.99 -4.57
C GLU A 363 33.26 9.79 -5.39
N ASN A 364 32.62 10.07 -6.54
CA ASN A 364 31.99 9.06 -7.40
C ASN A 364 30.97 8.17 -6.65
N TRP A 365 30.22 8.76 -5.72
CA TRP A 365 29.23 8.03 -4.92
C TRP A 365 28.19 7.30 -5.78
N ARG A 366 27.77 7.88 -6.93
CA ARG A 366 26.80 7.25 -7.85
C ARG A 366 27.29 5.90 -8.36
N GLY A 367 28.52 5.86 -8.89
CA GLY A 367 29.12 4.63 -9.40
C GLY A 367 29.35 3.60 -8.28
N LYS A 368 29.84 4.04 -7.12
CA LYS A 368 30.06 3.15 -5.96
C LYS A 368 28.76 2.58 -5.41
N TYR A 369 27.70 3.39 -5.33
CA TYR A 369 26.37 2.94 -4.93
C TYR A 369 25.80 1.93 -5.93
N ALA A 370 25.90 2.20 -7.24
CA ALA A 370 25.44 1.29 -8.28
C ALA A 370 26.12 -0.08 -8.19
N GLU A 371 27.44 -0.10 -8.02
CA GLU A 371 28.20 -1.34 -7.76
C GLU A 371 27.76 -2.04 -6.47
N MET A 372 27.56 -1.28 -5.39
CA MET A 372 27.11 -1.84 -4.12
C MET A 372 25.70 -2.43 -4.24
N ALA A 373 24.79 -1.80 -4.99
CA ALA A 373 23.46 -2.32 -5.23
C ALA A 373 23.51 -3.72 -5.87
N HIS A 374 24.34 -3.93 -6.90
CA HIS A 374 24.52 -5.27 -7.48
C HIS A 374 25.14 -6.27 -6.50
N LYS A 375 26.13 -5.85 -5.70
CA LYS A 375 26.74 -6.70 -4.67
C LYS A 375 25.71 -7.15 -3.61
N ARG A 376 24.89 -6.21 -3.13
CA ARG A 376 23.78 -6.46 -2.21
C ARG A 376 22.80 -7.46 -2.78
N LEU A 377 22.28 -7.20 -3.99
CA LEU A 377 21.29 -8.09 -4.62
C LEU A 377 21.82 -9.53 -4.70
N LYS A 378 23.07 -9.70 -5.16
CA LYS A 378 23.71 -11.03 -5.20
C LYS A 378 23.89 -11.64 -3.81
N SER A 379 24.48 -10.90 -2.87
CA SER A 379 24.75 -11.35 -1.49
C SER A 379 23.47 -11.69 -0.72
N TRP A 380 22.37 -11.00 -1.00
CA TRP A 380 21.08 -11.24 -0.35
C TRP A 380 20.32 -12.39 -1.01
N GLY A 381 20.77 -12.90 -2.17
CA GLY A 381 20.05 -13.94 -2.90
C GLY A 381 18.88 -13.41 -3.74
N LEU A 382 18.85 -12.11 -4.05
CA LEU A 382 17.98 -11.53 -5.07
C LEU A 382 18.61 -11.74 -6.46
N ASN A 383 17.78 -11.76 -7.51
CA ASN A 383 18.24 -11.92 -8.90
C ASN A 383 17.54 -10.97 -9.88
N THR A 384 16.74 -10.01 -9.40
CA THR A 384 16.03 -9.05 -10.24
C THR A 384 16.11 -7.63 -9.68
N ILE A 385 16.46 -6.66 -10.54
CA ILE A 385 16.14 -5.24 -10.32
C ILE A 385 14.75 -5.00 -10.92
N ALA A 386 13.76 -4.71 -10.06
CA ALA A 386 12.39 -4.60 -10.51
C ALA A 386 12.03 -3.15 -10.85
N ASN A 387 10.75 -2.97 -11.18
CA ASN A 387 10.17 -1.75 -11.72
C ASN A 387 10.64 -0.45 -11.03
N SER A 388 10.67 0.65 -11.80
CA SER A 388 10.89 2.00 -11.29
C SER A 388 12.25 2.22 -10.60
N SER A 389 13.25 1.47 -11.04
CA SER A 389 14.64 1.56 -10.62
C SER A 389 15.46 2.50 -11.52
N ASP A 390 16.64 2.91 -11.06
CA ASP A 390 17.52 3.77 -11.82
C ASP A 390 18.07 3.04 -13.06
N LYS A 391 17.78 3.59 -14.24
CA LYS A 391 18.18 3.03 -15.53
C LYS A 391 19.70 2.89 -15.66
N SER A 392 20.48 3.79 -15.05
CA SER A 392 21.94 3.71 -15.10
C SER A 392 22.49 2.49 -14.35
N ILE A 393 21.79 2.03 -13.31
CA ILE A 393 22.12 0.80 -12.56
C ILE A 393 21.66 -0.42 -13.37
N CYS A 394 20.43 -0.39 -13.91
CA CYS A 394 19.89 -1.50 -14.71
C CYS A 394 20.80 -1.86 -15.91
N LEU A 395 21.31 -0.84 -16.60
CA LEU A 395 22.14 -0.97 -17.81
C LEU A 395 23.62 -1.27 -17.54
N MET A 396 23.96 -1.70 -16.32
CA MET A 396 25.29 -2.23 -16.00
C MET A 396 25.44 -3.71 -16.36
N ASP A 397 24.36 -4.37 -16.80
CA ASP A 397 24.38 -5.75 -17.31
C ASP A 397 24.95 -6.77 -16.29
N LYS A 398 24.57 -6.59 -15.02
CA LYS A 398 24.99 -7.42 -13.88
C LYS A 398 23.86 -8.16 -13.18
N THR A 399 22.63 -7.68 -13.33
CA THR A 399 21.44 -8.28 -12.72
C THR A 399 20.27 -8.06 -13.66
N PRO A 400 19.50 -9.12 -14.00
CA PRO A 400 18.33 -8.97 -14.85
C PRO A 400 17.36 -7.93 -14.30
N TYR A 401 16.63 -7.26 -15.18
CA TYR A 401 15.70 -6.22 -14.79
C TYR A 401 14.41 -6.20 -15.59
N THR A 402 13.45 -5.47 -15.03
CA THR A 402 12.20 -5.08 -15.68
C THR A 402 11.83 -3.68 -15.26
N ASP A 403 11.08 -2.99 -16.09
CA ASP A 403 10.56 -1.66 -15.77
C ASP A 403 9.14 -1.47 -16.31
N ARG A 404 8.56 -0.29 -16.13
CA ARG A 404 7.24 0.04 -16.66
C ARG A 404 7.26 1.19 -17.66
N PHE A 405 6.28 1.19 -18.53
CA PHE A 405 5.85 2.37 -19.26
C PHE A 405 4.63 2.98 -18.58
N GLU A 406 4.59 4.31 -18.42
CA GLU A 406 3.35 5.03 -18.12
C GLU A 406 2.77 5.55 -19.43
N LEU A 407 1.70 4.94 -19.92
CA LEU A 407 1.15 5.23 -21.23
C LEU A 407 0.65 6.67 -21.30
N LYS A 408 1.12 7.42 -22.31
CA LYS A 408 0.72 8.83 -22.52
C LYS A 408 -0.28 8.93 -23.65
N SER A 409 -1.55 9.11 -23.30
CA SER A 409 -2.66 9.33 -24.24
C SER A 409 -3.74 10.18 -23.57
N PRO A 410 -4.66 10.81 -24.33
CA PRO A 410 -5.84 11.43 -23.76
C PRO A 410 -6.70 10.45 -22.96
N ASP A 411 -7.38 10.99 -21.96
CA ASP A 411 -8.19 10.23 -21.01
C ASP A 411 -9.63 10.04 -21.51
N ILE A 412 -10.30 9.00 -21.03
CA ILE A 412 -11.76 8.99 -20.91
C ILE A 412 -12.11 9.98 -19.79
N GLU A 413 -12.61 11.16 -20.17
CA GLU A 413 -12.74 12.28 -19.22
C GLU A 413 -13.69 12.00 -18.07
N GLY A 414 -14.76 11.23 -18.30
CA GLY A 414 -15.71 10.82 -17.27
C GLY A 414 -15.18 9.75 -16.30
N SER A 415 -13.97 9.22 -16.51
CA SER A 415 -13.41 8.19 -15.63
C SER A 415 -13.02 8.73 -14.25
N GLN A 416 -13.22 7.90 -13.22
CA GLN A 416 -12.89 8.26 -11.85
C GLN A 416 -11.42 7.99 -11.54
N ASN A 417 -10.83 8.88 -10.72
CA ASN A 417 -9.42 8.84 -10.37
C ASN A 417 -9.18 8.07 -9.08
N ALA A 418 -8.36 7.02 -9.14
CA ALA A 418 -7.59 6.58 -7.98
C ALA A 418 -6.23 7.30 -7.96
N TRP A 419 -5.45 7.15 -9.05
CA TRP A 419 -4.18 7.85 -9.27
C TRP A 419 -4.20 8.74 -10.52
N TRP A 420 -4.87 8.28 -11.59
CA TRP A 420 -5.08 8.98 -12.85
C TRP A 420 -6.33 8.46 -13.56
N LYS A 421 -6.81 9.23 -14.55
CA LYS A 421 -7.94 8.85 -15.40
C LYS A 421 -7.54 7.71 -16.35
N PHE A 422 -8.52 6.94 -16.77
CA PHE A 422 -8.32 5.85 -17.72
C PHE A 422 -7.98 6.40 -19.11
N LYS A 423 -6.95 5.86 -19.76
CA LYS A 423 -6.51 6.28 -21.11
C LYS A 423 -7.46 5.75 -22.18
N ASP A 424 -7.96 6.62 -23.06
CA ASP A 424 -8.90 6.23 -24.13
C ASP A 424 -8.18 5.35 -25.19
N PRO A 425 -8.48 4.04 -25.27
CA PRO A 425 -7.80 3.15 -26.20
C PRO A 425 -8.25 3.33 -27.66
N PHE A 426 -9.34 4.05 -27.90
CA PHE A 426 -9.84 4.41 -29.23
C PHE A 426 -9.26 5.74 -29.73
N HIS A 427 -8.58 6.50 -28.86
CA HIS A 427 -7.92 7.73 -29.28
C HIS A 427 -6.75 7.43 -30.25
N PRO A 428 -6.64 8.13 -31.40
CA PRO A 428 -5.58 7.86 -32.38
C PRO A 428 -4.16 7.96 -31.82
N GLU A 429 -3.97 8.83 -30.82
CA GLU A 429 -2.69 8.99 -30.14
C GLU A 429 -2.31 7.83 -29.22
N PHE A 430 -3.25 6.97 -28.82
CA PHE A 430 -2.96 5.85 -27.91
C PHE A 430 -1.85 4.94 -28.48
N ARG A 431 -2.04 4.45 -29.70
CA ARG A 431 -1.06 3.60 -30.38
C ARG A 431 0.19 4.38 -30.79
N THR A 432 0.01 5.60 -31.28
CA THR A 432 1.11 6.44 -31.80
C THR A 432 2.08 6.84 -30.69
N ASN A 433 1.56 7.33 -29.56
CA ASN A 433 2.39 7.73 -28.43
C ASN A 433 3.02 6.51 -27.76
N PHE A 434 2.28 5.42 -27.59
CA PHE A 434 2.88 4.22 -27.00
C PHE A 434 4.02 3.66 -27.85
N ARG A 435 3.87 3.63 -29.18
CA ARG A 435 4.97 3.27 -30.09
C ARG A 435 6.17 4.21 -29.94
N LYS A 436 5.92 5.52 -29.84
CA LYS A 436 6.98 6.52 -29.61
C LYS A 436 7.74 6.22 -28.31
N GLN A 437 7.02 5.99 -27.21
CA GLN A 437 7.62 5.66 -25.91
C GLN A 437 8.49 4.40 -25.99
N LEU A 438 8.02 3.34 -26.67
CA LEU A 438 8.80 2.13 -26.89
C LEU A 438 10.12 2.43 -27.62
N LEU A 439 10.06 3.20 -28.70
CA LEU A 439 11.24 3.55 -29.50
C LEU A 439 12.25 4.42 -28.73
N GLU A 440 11.79 5.29 -27.83
CA GLU A 440 12.66 6.09 -26.95
C GLU A 440 13.47 5.22 -25.97
N ARG A 441 13.00 3.99 -25.71
CA ARG A 441 13.65 3.02 -24.82
C ARG A 441 14.20 1.80 -25.55
N LYS A 442 14.50 1.94 -26.85
CA LYS A 442 15.04 0.88 -27.72
C LYS A 442 16.21 0.12 -27.10
N LYS A 443 17.16 0.82 -26.46
CA LYS A 443 18.32 0.18 -25.80
C LYS A 443 17.89 -0.90 -24.79
N GLU A 444 16.88 -0.62 -23.97
CA GLU A 444 16.38 -1.56 -22.97
C GLU A 444 15.55 -2.68 -23.63
N LEU A 445 14.82 -2.36 -24.71
CA LEU A 445 14.08 -3.34 -25.50
C LEU A 445 14.99 -4.34 -26.23
N ASP A 446 16.24 -3.98 -26.53
CA ASP A 446 17.23 -4.84 -27.19
C ASP A 446 18.17 -5.55 -26.18
N ASP A 447 18.12 -5.16 -24.92
CA ASP A 447 19.02 -5.64 -23.87
C ASP A 447 18.62 -7.03 -23.35
N PRO A 448 19.46 -8.08 -23.45
CA PRO A 448 19.12 -9.43 -22.99
C PRO A 448 18.90 -9.54 -21.47
N TRP A 449 19.39 -8.59 -20.66
CA TRP A 449 19.15 -8.51 -19.22
C TRP A 449 17.76 -8.00 -18.88
N CYS A 450 17.11 -7.27 -19.80
CA CYS A 450 15.73 -6.85 -19.64
C CYS A 450 14.79 -7.99 -20.06
N PHE A 451 13.99 -8.53 -19.13
CA PHE A 451 13.05 -9.60 -19.49
C PHE A 451 11.72 -9.09 -20.06
N GLY A 452 11.34 -7.84 -19.76
CA GLY A 452 10.04 -7.32 -20.20
C GLY A 452 9.61 -6.07 -19.46
N PHE A 453 8.41 -5.62 -19.79
CA PHE A 453 7.87 -4.38 -19.25
C PHE A 453 6.42 -4.52 -18.80
N PHE A 454 6.11 -3.88 -17.68
CA PHE A 454 4.74 -3.53 -17.33
C PHE A 454 4.30 -2.32 -18.16
N VAL A 455 3.00 -2.18 -18.39
CA VAL A 455 2.41 -0.99 -19.00
C VAL A 455 1.33 -0.49 -18.05
N ASP A 456 1.53 0.72 -17.55
CA ASP A 456 0.82 1.35 -16.43
C ASP A 456 0.96 0.61 -15.09
N ASN A 457 0.22 1.09 -14.09
CA ASN A 457 0.27 0.61 -12.71
C ASN A 457 -1.06 0.90 -12.00
N GLU A 458 -1.71 -0.07 -11.38
CA GLU A 458 -2.88 0.17 -10.51
C GLU A 458 -4.00 1.02 -11.12
N ILE A 459 -4.32 0.75 -12.40
CA ILE A 459 -5.41 1.43 -13.09
C ILE A 459 -6.74 1.24 -12.33
N ALA A 460 -7.51 2.32 -12.22
CA ALA A 460 -8.88 2.27 -11.69
C ALA A 460 -9.83 1.65 -12.73
N TRP A 461 -9.98 0.32 -12.71
CA TRP A 461 -10.88 -0.40 -13.62
C TRP A 461 -12.37 -0.25 -13.29
N GLY A 462 -12.69 0.14 -12.05
CA GLY A 462 -14.08 0.25 -11.58
C GLY A 462 -14.83 -1.08 -11.55
N GLY A 463 -16.16 -0.97 -11.44
CA GLY A 463 -17.07 -2.12 -11.53
C GLY A 463 -17.26 -2.63 -12.96
N PRO A 464 -18.03 -3.71 -13.16
CA PRO A 464 -18.20 -4.36 -14.47
C PRO A 464 -18.75 -3.46 -15.60
N THR A 465 -19.44 -2.37 -15.28
CA THR A 465 -20.01 -1.40 -16.23
C THR A 465 -19.27 -0.06 -16.27
N ALA A 466 -18.27 0.13 -15.40
CA ALA A 466 -17.77 1.45 -15.05
C ALA A 466 -17.14 2.18 -16.24
N LEU A 467 -16.30 1.51 -17.03
CA LEU A 467 -15.65 2.16 -18.18
C LEU A 467 -16.68 2.69 -19.19
N ALA A 468 -17.75 1.94 -19.44
CA ALA A 468 -18.81 2.38 -20.35
C ALA A 468 -19.63 3.54 -19.78
N GLU A 469 -19.99 3.47 -18.49
CA GLU A 469 -20.68 4.57 -17.81
C GLU A 469 -19.83 5.85 -17.85
N TRP A 470 -18.52 5.73 -17.61
CA TRP A 470 -17.58 6.84 -17.68
C TRP A 470 -17.43 7.38 -19.10
N THR A 471 -17.40 6.52 -20.11
CA THR A 471 -17.41 6.93 -21.52
C THR A 471 -18.69 7.70 -21.88
N LEU A 472 -19.86 7.28 -21.42
CA LEU A 472 -21.11 8.02 -21.67
C LEU A 472 -21.13 9.38 -20.98
N GLN A 473 -20.49 9.51 -19.83
CA GLN A 473 -20.36 10.78 -19.09
C GLN A 473 -19.29 11.72 -19.67
N SER A 474 -18.50 11.28 -20.65
CA SER A 474 -17.48 12.08 -21.33
C SER A 474 -18.05 13.07 -22.36
N PRO A 475 -17.28 14.08 -22.83
CA PRO A 475 -17.67 14.92 -23.96
C PRO A 475 -17.95 14.17 -25.27
N ALA A 476 -18.86 14.71 -26.07
CA ALA A 476 -19.28 14.18 -27.38
C ALA A 476 -18.14 13.94 -28.38
N HIS A 477 -17.08 14.73 -28.32
CA HIS A 477 -15.95 14.63 -29.25
C HIS A 477 -14.95 13.50 -28.90
N GLN A 478 -15.12 12.81 -27.76
CA GLN A 478 -14.16 11.77 -27.36
C GLN A 478 -14.32 10.51 -28.23
N PRO A 479 -13.23 9.95 -28.78
CA PRO A 479 -13.26 8.75 -29.62
C PRO A 479 -13.96 7.54 -29.00
N ALA A 480 -13.72 7.25 -27.72
CA ALA A 480 -14.44 6.17 -27.02
C ALA A 480 -15.96 6.39 -27.05
N LYS A 481 -16.42 7.64 -26.84
CA LYS A 481 -17.84 7.96 -26.81
C LYS A 481 -18.48 7.79 -28.19
N ILE A 482 -17.80 8.29 -29.22
CA ILE A 482 -18.22 8.12 -30.61
C ILE A 482 -18.33 6.62 -30.96
N GLU A 483 -17.34 5.81 -30.57
CA GLU A 483 -17.35 4.36 -30.79
C GLU A 483 -18.50 3.67 -30.05
N MET A 484 -18.79 4.07 -28.80
CA MET A 484 -19.93 3.54 -28.07
C MET A 484 -21.25 3.84 -28.77
N ILE A 485 -21.47 5.09 -29.20
CA ILE A 485 -22.68 5.48 -29.94
C ILE A 485 -22.79 4.73 -31.27
N ASN A 486 -21.68 4.49 -31.98
CA ASN A 486 -21.69 3.72 -33.22
C ASN A 486 -22.13 2.25 -33.00
N ARG A 487 -21.68 1.63 -31.91
CA ARG A 487 -22.11 0.27 -31.53
C ARG A 487 -23.59 0.22 -31.18
N LEU A 488 -24.08 1.20 -30.41
CA LEU A 488 -25.49 1.31 -30.07
C LEU A 488 -26.36 1.54 -31.32
N LYS A 489 -25.95 2.42 -32.23
CA LYS A 489 -26.59 2.62 -33.54
C LYS A 489 -26.69 1.32 -34.33
N LYS A 490 -25.60 0.55 -34.38
CA LYS A 490 -25.57 -0.75 -35.05
C LYS A 490 -26.48 -1.79 -34.40
N LYS A 491 -26.57 -1.80 -33.07
CA LYS A 491 -27.37 -2.76 -32.30
C LYS A 491 -28.88 -2.48 -32.37
N TYR A 492 -29.28 -1.23 -32.22
CA TYR A 492 -30.70 -0.83 -32.10
C TYR A 492 -31.31 -0.30 -33.39
N GLY A 493 -30.51 0.21 -34.32
CA GLY A 493 -30.98 0.80 -35.59
C GLY A 493 -31.62 2.19 -35.46
N SER A 494 -32.47 2.40 -34.45
CA SER A 494 -33.12 3.70 -34.15
C SER A 494 -32.99 4.09 -32.67
N ILE A 495 -33.08 5.39 -32.39
CA ILE A 495 -33.03 5.91 -31.01
C ILE A 495 -34.25 5.43 -30.20
N ASP A 496 -35.43 5.33 -30.83
CA ASP A 496 -36.66 4.83 -30.19
C ASP A 496 -36.51 3.38 -29.68
N ALA A 497 -35.79 2.54 -30.43
CA ALA A 497 -35.53 1.16 -30.03
C ALA A 497 -34.58 1.10 -28.82
N LEU A 498 -33.58 1.99 -28.77
CA LEU A 498 -32.70 2.15 -27.61
C LEU A 498 -33.48 2.68 -26.41
N ASP A 499 -34.27 3.74 -26.56
CA ASP A 499 -35.05 4.34 -25.48
C ASP A 499 -36.04 3.34 -24.87
N LYS A 500 -36.65 2.49 -25.69
CA LYS A 500 -37.48 1.39 -25.21
C LYS A 500 -36.69 0.37 -24.38
N ALA A 501 -35.46 0.04 -24.79
CA ALA A 501 -34.61 -0.90 -24.06
C ALA A 501 -34.08 -0.29 -22.76
N TRP A 502 -33.64 0.97 -22.80
CA TRP A 502 -33.01 1.68 -21.69
C TRP A 502 -33.99 2.38 -20.75
N LYS A 503 -35.29 2.37 -21.08
CA LYS A 503 -36.33 3.18 -20.40
C LYS A 503 -35.91 4.64 -20.29
N SER A 504 -35.34 5.17 -21.37
CA SER A 504 -34.90 6.56 -21.50
C SER A 504 -35.79 7.35 -22.46
N SER A 505 -35.42 8.60 -22.70
CA SER A 505 -36.15 9.52 -23.58
C SER A 505 -35.19 10.47 -24.31
N TYR A 506 -34.17 9.93 -24.97
CA TYR A 506 -33.22 10.71 -25.75
C TYR A 506 -33.86 11.14 -27.08
N ALA A 507 -33.93 12.45 -27.34
CA ALA A 507 -34.58 12.98 -28.55
C ALA A 507 -33.91 12.55 -29.87
N SER A 508 -32.63 12.19 -29.84
CA SER A 508 -31.87 11.72 -31.00
C SER A 508 -30.58 11.03 -30.58
N TRP A 509 -29.90 10.38 -31.53
CA TRP A 509 -28.54 9.88 -31.31
C TRP A 509 -27.56 10.99 -30.92
N ASP A 510 -27.73 12.20 -31.44
CA ASP A 510 -26.89 13.34 -31.09
C ASP A 510 -27.17 13.82 -29.67
N ALA A 511 -28.43 13.76 -29.20
CA ALA A 511 -28.78 14.04 -27.81
C ALA A 511 -28.11 13.04 -26.84
N LEU A 512 -28.07 11.76 -27.19
CA LEU A 512 -27.33 10.75 -26.41
C LEU A 512 -25.81 11.00 -26.46
N LEU A 513 -25.27 11.36 -27.63
CA LEU A 513 -23.85 11.70 -27.80
C LEU A 513 -23.43 12.92 -26.95
N GLU A 514 -24.28 13.93 -26.85
CA GLU A 514 -24.02 15.14 -26.03
C GLU A 514 -24.27 14.92 -24.53
N SER A 515 -25.14 13.99 -24.16
CA SER A 515 -25.47 13.72 -22.75
C SER A 515 -24.24 13.33 -21.95
N LYS A 516 -23.94 14.04 -20.86
CA LYS A 516 -22.90 13.68 -19.87
C LYS A 516 -23.47 13.06 -18.59
N VAL A 517 -24.74 12.68 -18.61
CA VAL A 517 -25.44 12.11 -17.46
C VAL A 517 -25.15 10.61 -17.36
N LYS A 518 -25.06 10.10 -16.14
CA LYS A 518 -24.98 8.66 -15.88
C LYS A 518 -26.13 7.93 -16.60
N PRO A 519 -25.88 6.85 -17.36
CA PRO A 519 -26.93 6.16 -18.08
C PRO A 519 -27.93 5.48 -17.13
N PRO A 520 -29.16 5.21 -17.60
CA PRO A 520 -30.18 4.51 -16.80
C PRO A 520 -29.75 3.08 -16.47
N VAL A 521 -30.30 2.51 -15.40
CA VAL A 521 -29.94 1.16 -14.92
C VAL A 521 -30.20 0.08 -15.99
N ASP A 522 -31.23 0.25 -16.82
CA ASP A 522 -31.56 -0.68 -17.91
C ASP A 522 -30.53 -0.70 -19.04
N SER A 523 -29.55 0.23 -19.07
CA SER A 523 -28.41 0.20 -20.00
C SER A 523 -27.33 -0.84 -19.65
N LYS A 524 -27.48 -1.55 -18.52
CA LYS A 524 -26.46 -2.43 -17.92
C LYS A 524 -25.80 -3.38 -18.93
N ASP A 525 -26.56 -4.07 -19.76
CA ASP A 525 -26.01 -5.07 -20.69
C ASP A 525 -25.14 -4.43 -21.78
N ASP A 526 -25.54 -3.25 -22.27
CA ASP A 526 -24.73 -2.48 -23.22
C ASP A 526 -23.49 -1.90 -22.56
N CYS A 527 -23.59 -1.48 -21.30
CA CYS A 527 -22.44 -1.03 -20.53
C CYS A 527 -21.45 -2.18 -20.22
N LEU A 528 -21.92 -3.40 -19.96
CA LEU A 528 -21.08 -4.58 -19.81
C LEU A 528 -20.35 -4.89 -21.12
N GLU A 529 -21.07 -4.91 -22.24
CA GLU A 529 -20.51 -5.15 -23.57
C GLU A 529 -19.44 -4.11 -23.95
N PHE A 530 -19.74 -2.83 -23.72
CA PHE A 530 -18.81 -1.76 -24.07
C PHE A 530 -17.62 -1.67 -23.09
N THR A 531 -17.81 -1.98 -21.80
CA THR A 531 -16.70 -2.09 -20.85
C THR A 531 -15.73 -3.19 -21.28
N ALA A 532 -16.24 -4.33 -21.73
CA ALA A 532 -15.41 -5.39 -22.32
C ALA A 532 -14.69 -4.90 -23.59
N ALA A 533 -15.35 -4.15 -24.47
CA ALA A 533 -14.73 -3.60 -25.68
C ALA A 533 -13.60 -2.59 -25.39
N VAL A 534 -13.79 -1.68 -24.43
CA VAL A 534 -12.76 -0.72 -23.98
C VAL A 534 -11.56 -1.49 -23.40
N THR A 535 -11.84 -2.45 -22.52
CA THR A 535 -10.82 -3.29 -21.88
C THR A 535 -10.02 -4.08 -22.92
N GLU A 536 -10.69 -4.71 -23.88
CA GLU A 536 -10.06 -5.49 -24.94
C GLU A 536 -9.22 -4.59 -25.85
N SER A 537 -9.72 -3.41 -26.22
CA SER A 537 -8.95 -2.42 -26.98
C SER A 537 -7.69 -1.97 -26.24
N TYR A 538 -7.76 -1.73 -24.93
CA TYR A 538 -6.58 -1.36 -24.13
C TYR A 538 -5.48 -2.42 -24.22
N PHE A 539 -5.79 -3.66 -23.84
CA PHE A 539 -4.80 -4.74 -23.83
C PHE A 539 -4.31 -5.13 -25.23
N LYS A 540 -5.22 -5.20 -26.20
CA LYS A 540 -4.89 -5.54 -27.59
C LYS A 540 -4.00 -4.48 -28.23
N ASN A 541 -4.34 -3.20 -28.07
CA ASN A 541 -3.57 -2.11 -28.69
C ASN A 541 -2.16 -2.05 -28.12
N ILE A 542 -2.00 -2.23 -26.81
CA ILE A 542 -0.69 -2.35 -26.16
C ILE A 542 0.08 -3.55 -26.71
N ARG A 543 -0.51 -4.75 -26.65
CA ARG A 543 0.13 -5.99 -27.12
C ARG A 543 0.55 -5.91 -28.60
N ASP A 544 -0.29 -5.36 -29.46
CA ASP A 544 0.01 -5.24 -30.89
C ASP A 544 1.20 -4.33 -31.13
N GLU A 545 1.24 -3.15 -30.50
CA GLU A 545 2.33 -2.19 -30.69
C GLU A 545 3.62 -2.64 -29.99
N PHE A 546 3.52 -3.16 -28.77
CA PHE A 546 4.66 -3.66 -28.01
C PHE A 546 5.46 -4.70 -28.79
N LYS A 547 4.77 -5.70 -29.35
CA LYS A 547 5.44 -6.85 -29.99
C LYS A 547 5.83 -6.61 -31.44
N LYS A 548 5.33 -5.55 -32.07
CA LYS A 548 5.92 -5.05 -33.32
C LYS A 548 7.32 -4.48 -33.08
N VAL A 549 7.56 -3.87 -31.92
CA VAL A 549 8.84 -3.21 -31.59
C VAL A 549 9.79 -4.16 -30.84
N ALA A 550 9.25 -4.98 -29.94
CA ALA A 550 9.99 -5.86 -29.04
C ALA A 550 9.34 -7.25 -28.96
N PRO A 551 9.38 -8.07 -30.04
CA PRO A 551 8.71 -9.36 -30.10
C PRO A 551 9.17 -10.34 -29.00
N ASP A 552 10.45 -10.27 -28.63
CA ASP A 552 11.11 -11.19 -27.71
C ASP A 552 11.06 -10.75 -26.23
N LYS A 553 10.45 -9.59 -25.94
CA LYS A 553 10.26 -9.09 -24.57
C LYS A 553 8.89 -9.46 -24.03
N LEU A 554 8.80 -9.71 -22.73
CA LEU A 554 7.53 -10.05 -22.09
C LEU A 554 6.67 -8.80 -21.88
N TYR A 555 5.41 -8.87 -22.32
CA TYR A 555 4.38 -7.93 -21.92
C TYR A 555 3.78 -8.38 -20.57
N MET A 556 4.16 -7.66 -19.51
CA MET A 556 3.93 -8.06 -18.11
C MET A 556 2.59 -7.58 -17.52
N GLY A 557 1.67 -7.07 -18.36
CA GLY A 557 0.39 -6.52 -17.89
C GLY A 557 0.53 -5.16 -17.20
N CYS A 558 -0.40 -4.85 -16.29
CA CYS A 558 -0.60 -3.49 -15.74
C CYS A 558 -0.69 -3.40 -14.21
N ARG A 559 -0.16 -4.40 -13.49
CA ARG A 559 0.03 -4.39 -12.02
C ARG A 559 -1.26 -4.07 -11.26
N PHE A 560 -2.21 -5.01 -11.28
CA PHE A 560 -3.51 -4.83 -10.63
C PHE A 560 -3.37 -4.74 -9.09
N ALA A 561 -3.74 -3.60 -8.50
CA ALA A 561 -4.08 -3.51 -7.06
C ALA A 561 -5.59 -3.72 -6.80
N GLY A 562 -6.40 -3.49 -7.82
CA GLY A 562 -7.83 -3.79 -7.85
C GLY A 562 -8.26 -4.11 -9.29
N SER A 563 -9.13 -5.10 -9.43
CA SER A 563 -9.64 -5.53 -10.74
C SER A 563 -11.01 -6.19 -10.58
N ASN A 564 -11.62 -6.52 -11.71
CA ASN A 564 -12.77 -7.42 -11.78
C ASN A 564 -12.47 -8.56 -12.75
N GLU A 565 -13.27 -9.62 -12.67
CA GLU A 565 -13.05 -10.85 -13.44
C GLU A 565 -13.00 -10.62 -14.96
N VAL A 566 -13.86 -9.75 -15.49
CA VAL A 566 -13.90 -9.41 -16.93
C VAL A 566 -12.55 -8.87 -17.39
N VAL A 567 -11.98 -7.95 -16.62
CA VAL A 567 -10.67 -7.35 -16.91
C VAL A 567 -9.56 -8.39 -16.90
N ILE A 568 -9.54 -9.29 -15.91
CA ILE A 568 -8.53 -10.34 -15.83
C ILE A 568 -8.66 -11.34 -16.98
N ARG A 569 -9.88 -11.77 -17.30
CA ARG A 569 -10.14 -12.68 -18.43
C ARG A 569 -9.69 -12.09 -19.77
N ILE A 570 -9.96 -10.81 -20.00
CA ILE A 570 -9.52 -10.13 -21.23
C ILE A 570 -8.00 -9.93 -21.23
N GLY A 571 -7.43 -9.42 -20.14
CA GLY A 571 -5.98 -9.24 -20.02
C GLY A 571 -5.20 -10.54 -20.24
N ALA A 572 -5.70 -11.67 -19.73
CA ALA A 572 -5.11 -13.00 -19.93
C ALA A 572 -4.97 -13.39 -21.42
N LYS A 573 -5.81 -12.89 -22.32
CA LYS A 573 -5.70 -13.16 -23.76
C LYS A 573 -4.46 -12.52 -24.39
N TYR A 574 -4.01 -11.37 -23.87
CA TYR A 574 -3.03 -10.50 -24.52
C TYR A 574 -1.69 -10.43 -23.79
N CYS A 575 -1.71 -10.50 -22.46
CA CYS A 575 -0.50 -10.47 -21.66
C CYS A 575 0.24 -11.80 -21.73
N ASP A 576 1.57 -11.73 -21.83
CA ASP A 576 2.44 -12.88 -21.63
C ASP A 576 2.40 -13.30 -20.15
N VAL A 577 2.40 -12.29 -19.26
CA VAL A 577 2.32 -12.43 -17.80
C VAL A 577 1.27 -11.50 -17.23
N ILE A 578 0.44 -12.00 -16.31
CA ILE A 578 -0.52 -11.18 -15.55
C ILE A 578 0.19 -10.68 -14.29
N SER A 579 0.03 -9.41 -13.93
CA SER A 579 0.71 -8.84 -12.75
C SER A 579 -0.23 -8.23 -11.74
N TYR A 580 0.10 -8.38 -10.45
CA TYR A 580 -0.66 -7.86 -9.33
C TYR A 580 0.23 -7.17 -8.30
N ASN A 581 -0.27 -6.12 -7.67
CA ASN A 581 0.28 -5.56 -6.44
C ASN A 581 -0.57 -6.10 -5.28
N ILE A 582 0.01 -6.92 -4.38
CA ILE A 582 -0.75 -7.62 -3.33
C ILE A 582 -0.08 -7.43 -1.98
N TYR A 583 -0.62 -6.51 -1.19
CA TYR A 583 -0.20 -6.25 0.18
C TYR A 583 -0.99 -7.12 1.16
N ARG A 584 -0.42 -8.27 1.53
CA ARG A 584 -0.97 -9.27 2.47
C ARG A 584 0.18 -10.01 3.15
N HIS A 585 -0.08 -10.83 4.17
CA HIS A 585 0.94 -11.66 4.80
C HIS A 585 1.28 -12.95 4.03
N SER A 586 0.37 -13.44 3.18
CA SER A 586 0.56 -14.70 2.44
C SER A 586 -0.25 -14.70 1.14
N LEU A 587 0.22 -15.46 0.16
CA LEU A 587 -0.41 -15.73 -1.13
C LEU A 587 -0.99 -17.16 -1.23
N SER A 588 -1.04 -17.91 -0.13
CA SER A 588 -1.62 -19.26 -0.08
C SER A 588 -3.05 -19.35 -0.60
N ASN A 589 -3.85 -18.30 -0.41
CA ASN A 589 -5.24 -18.20 -0.88
C ASN A 589 -5.39 -17.38 -2.18
N PHE A 590 -4.30 -17.04 -2.87
CA PHE A 590 -4.37 -16.39 -4.16
C PHE A 590 -4.84 -17.40 -5.23
N SER A 591 -5.71 -16.97 -6.13
CA SER A 591 -6.11 -17.74 -7.30
C SER A 591 -6.51 -16.80 -8.44
N LEU A 592 -6.25 -17.22 -9.67
CA LEU A 592 -6.84 -16.59 -10.85
C LEU A 592 -8.32 -17.01 -11.00
N PRO A 593 -9.15 -16.25 -11.74
CA PRO A 593 -10.49 -16.69 -12.10
C PRO A 593 -10.50 -18.08 -12.73
N GLU A 594 -11.57 -18.84 -12.48
CA GLU A 594 -11.72 -20.21 -12.97
C GLU A 594 -11.48 -20.29 -14.48
N GLY A 595 -10.70 -21.29 -14.90
CA GLY A 595 -10.34 -21.51 -16.31
C GLY A 595 -9.19 -20.65 -16.84
N ILE A 596 -8.62 -19.74 -16.03
CA ILE A 596 -7.40 -19.00 -16.40
C ILE A 596 -6.18 -19.68 -15.81
N ASP A 597 -5.32 -20.19 -16.69
CA ASP A 597 -4.00 -20.74 -16.33
C ASP A 597 -2.90 -19.93 -17.03
N LYS A 598 -2.36 -18.94 -16.32
CA LYS A 598 -1.33 -18.00 -16.83
C LYS A 598 -0.21 -17.81 -15.81
N PRO A 599 1.01 -17.47 -16.24
CA PRO A 599 2.06 -17.02 -15.34
C PRO A 599 1.67 -15.68 -14.67
N VAL A 600 2.03 -15.53 -13.40
CA VAL A 600 1.70 -14.38 -12.56
C VAL A 600 2.97 -13.77 -11.96
N MET A 601 3.11 -12.45 -12.08
CA MET A 601 4.16 -11.68 -11.40
C MET A 601 3.53 -10.85 -10.27
N ILE A 602 4.07 -10.97 -9.06
CA ILE A 602 3.72 -10.04 -7.97
C ILE A 602 4.64 -8.82 -8.07
N GLY A 603 4.05 -7.70 -8.46
CA GLY A 603 4.75 -6.47 -8.78
C GLY A 603 5.12 -5.61 -7.57
N GLU A 604 4.37 -5.70 -6.47
CA GLU A 604 4.63 -5.02 -5.19
C GLU A 604 4.06 -5.81 -4.02
N PHE A 605 4.84 -5.86 -2.94
CA PHE A 605 4.42 -6.19 -1.58
C PHE A 605 5.45 -5.59 -0.60
N HIS A 606 5.07 -5.34 0.65
CA HIS A 606 6.00 -4.95 1.71
C HIS A 606 5.44 -5.20 3.10
N PHE A 607 6.32 -5.04 4.09
CA PHE A 607 6.02 -4.97 5.50
C PHE A 607 6.89 -3.87 6.12
N GLY A 608 6.34 -3.15 7.09
CA GLY A 608 7.08 -2.14 7.84
C GLY A 608 6.81 -2.20 9.33
N ALA A 609 7.76 -1.71 10.12
CA ALA A 609 7.63 -1.61 11.57
C ALA A 609 8.22 -0.30 12.11
N LEU A 610 7.74 0.12 13.28
CA LEU A 610 8.04 1.43 13.87
C LEU A 610 9.01 1.36 15.07
N ASP A 611 9.69 0.21 15.24
CA ASP A 611 10.80 0.05 16.17
C ASP A 611 12.10 0.73 15.69
N ARG A 612 12.00 1.54 14.63
CA ARG A 612 13.03 2.43 14.05
C ARG A 612 12.49 3.87 13.97
N GLY A 613 13.15 4.73 13.20
CA GLY A 613 12.96 6.20 13.25
C GLY A 613 11.73 6.77 12.53
N LEU A 614 11.12 6.04 11.60
CA LEU A 614 9.98 6.54 10.81
C LEU A 614 8.65 6.45 11.57
N PHE A 615 7.63 7.15 11.07
CA PHE A 615 6.32 7.26 11.72
C PHE A 615 5.24 6.36 11.07
N HIS A 616 5.44 5.94 9.82
CA HIS A 616 4.47 5.11 9.10
C HIS A 616 5.05 3.73 8.73
N PRO A 617 4.37 2.61 9.05
CA PRO A 617 4.88 1.26 8.74
C PRO A 617 4.61 0.84 7.28
N GLY A 618 4.21 1.77 6.41
CA GLY A 618 3.59 1.45 5.13
C GLY A 618 2.21 0.78 5.27
N LEU A 619 1.88 -0.06 4.28
CA LEU A 619 0.54 -0.65 4.10
C LEU A 619 0.27 -1.89 4.96
N ILE A 620 1.32 -2.63 5.36
CA ILE A 620 1.19 -3.80 6.23
C ILE A 620 2.18 -3.65 7.38
N GLN A 621 1.64 -3.44 8.58
CA GLN A 621 2.43 -3.24 9.79
C GLN A 621 2.85 -4.57 10.40
N THR A 622 4.10 -4.67 10.83
CA THR A 622 4.60 -5.70 11.75
C THR A 622 5.04 -5.06 13.06
N ALA A 623 5.24 -5.88 14.10
CA ALA A 623 5.55 -5.38 15.44
C ALA A 623 6.95 -4.76 15.55
N ASN A 624 7.93 -5.31 14.82
CA ASN A 624 9.34 -4.91 14.86
C ASN A 624 10.10 -5.45 13.62
N GLN A 625 11.37 -5.10 13.46
CA GLN A 625 12.18 -5.55 12.31
C GLN A 625 12.36 -7.08 12.23
N LYS A 626 12.34 -7.80 13.36
CA LYS A 626 12.38 -9.28 13.34
C LYS A 626 11.11 -9.87 12.73
N GLU A 627 9.94 -9.43 13.19
CA GLU A 627 8.66 -9.86 12.63
C GLU A 627 8.47 -9.40 11.18
N ARG A 628 9.08 -8.28 10.80
CA ARG A 628 9.14 -7.81 9.40
C ARG A 628 9.87 -8.82 8.49
N GLY A 629 11.01 -9.36 8.96
CA GLY A 629 11.75 -10.41 8.25
C GLY A 629 10.97 -11.72 8.14
N GLU A 630 10.32 -12.16 9.22
CA GLU A 630 9.51 -13.40 9.19
C GLU A 630 8.27 -13.27 8.27
N ALA A 631 7.64 -12.09 8.24
CA ALA A 631 6.56 -11.80 7.30
C ALA A 631 7.04 -11.84 5.84
N TYR A 632 8.24 -11.32 5.56
CA TYR A 632 8.87 -11.44 4.24
C TYR A 632 9.00 -12.89 3.82
N LYS A 633 9.61 -13.73 4.69
CA LYS A 633 9.81 -15.15 4.42
C LYS A 633 8.49 -15.86 4.12
N THR A 634 7.51 -15.69 5.00
CA THR A 634 6.17 -16.28 4.85
C THR A 634 5.52 -15.93 3.52
N TYR A 635 5.63 -14.66 3.11
CA TYR A 635 5.07 -14.19 1.85
C TYR A 635 5.74 -14.85 0.65
N VAL A 636 7.07 -14.77 0.56
CA VAL A 636 7.82 -15.26 -0.61
C VAL A 636 7.76 -16.79 -0.72
N GLU A 637 7.83 -17.54 0.39
CA GLU A 637 7.65 -19.00 0.36
C GLU A 637 6.26 -19.39 -0.15
N SER A 638 5.21 -18.70 0.29
CA SER A 638 3.85 -18.96 -0.22
C SER A 638 3.75 -18.70 -1.73
N ALA A 639 4.50 -17.74 -2.26
CA ALA A 639 4.60 -17.46 -3.69
C ALA A 639 5.38 -18.55 -4.45
N LEU A 640 6.49 -19.03 -3.88
CA LEU A 640 7.33 -20.09 -4.46
C LEU A 640 6.56 -21.41 -4.61
N HIS A 641 5.65 -21.73 -3.68
CA HIS A 641 4.81 -22.93 -3.80
C HIS A 641 3.68 -22.79 -4.83
N HIS A 642 3.22 -21.57 -5.13
CA HIS A 642 2.05 -21.36 -6.00
C HIS A 642 2.35 -21.66 -7.48
N PRO A 643 1.61 -22.54 -8.19
CA PRO A 643 1.97 -23.00 -9.52
C PRO A 643 2.02 -21.89 -10.58
N ASN A 644 1.17 -20.87 -10.47
CA ASN A 644 1.16 -19.74 -11.41
C ASN A 644 2.19 -18.64 -11.13
N ILE A 645 2.71 -18.50 -9.91
CA ILE A 645 3.53 -17.33 -9.56
C ILE A 645 4.98 -17.58 -9.98
N ILE A 646 5.51 -16.67 -10.81
CA ILE A 646 6.85 -16.73 -11.39
C ILE A 646 7.83 -15.71 -10.79
N GLY A 647 7.37 -14.91 -9.82
CA GLY A 647 8.22 -13.95 -9.14
C GLY A 647 7.47 -13.02 -8.19
N THR A 648 8.24 -12.37 -7.32
CA THR A 648 7.78 -11.34 -6.38
C THR A 648 8.77 -10.19 -6.31
N HIS A 649 8.25 -8.97 -6.34
CA HIS A 649 9.03 -7.73 -6.23
C HIS A 649 8.65 -6.95 -4.97
N TRP A 650 9.62 -6.79 -4.06
CA TRP A 650 9.45 -6.00 -2.84
C TRP A 650 9.35 -4.50 -3.14
N HIS A 651 8.46 -3.79 -2.46
CA HIS A 651 8.35 -2.32 -2.52
C HIS A 651 8.77 -1.68 -1.18
N GLN A 652 10.00 -1.19 -1.00
CA GLN A 652 10.99 -0.86 -2.02
C GLN A 652 12.44 -0.95 -1.49
N PHE A 653 13.44 -0.57 -2.29
CA PHE A 653 14.86 -0.76 -1.94
C PHE A 653 15.31 0.01 -0.70
N SER A 654 14.93 1.28 -0.58
CA SER A 654 15.29 2.13 0.57
C SER A 654 14.05 2.82 1.15
N ASP A 655 14.12 3.15 2.45
CA ASP A 655 13.04 3.86 3.13
C ASP A 655 12.75 5.21 2.46
N GLN A 656 11.49 5.62 2.59
CA GLN A 656 11.07 6.94 2.13
C GLN A 656 11.56 8.03 3.10
N ALA A 657 11.39 9.30 2.73
CA ALA A 657 11.75 10.40 3.61
C ALA A 657 10.92 10.34 4.91
N THR A 658 11.57 10.55 6.06
CA THR A 658 10.91 10.65 7.38
C THR A 658 9.78 11.68 7.38
N THR A 659 9.90 12.72 6.56
CA THR A 659 8.92 13.78 6.41
C THR A 659 8.04 13.63 5.17
N GLY A 660 8.00 12.47 4.54
CA GLY A 660 7.09 12.20 3.44
C GLY A 660 7.55 12.71 2.08
N ARG A 661 7.23 11.95 1.04
CA ARG A 661 7.39 12.35 -0.37
C ARG A 661 6.26 13.31 -0.81
N PHE A 662 6.15 13.61 -2.12
CA PHE A 662 5.15 14.53 -2.69
C PHE A 662 3.68 14.31 -2.27
N ASP A 663 3.27 13.07 -1.93
CA ASP A 663 1.92 12.71 -1.46
C ASP A 663 1.86 12.43 0.05
N GLY A 664 2.94 12.74 0.75
CA GLY A 664 3.12 12.54 2.17
C GLY A 664 3.54 11.14 2.61
N GLU A 665 3.69 10.14 1.72
CA GLU A 665 4.16 8.83 2.19
C GLU A 665 5.55 8.90 2.80
N ASP A 666 5.63 8.46 4.06
CA ASP A 666 6.78 8.44 4.96
C ASP A 666 7.03 7.01 5.50
N PHE A 667 7.02 6.03 4.59
CA PHE A 667 6.97 4.60 4.93
C PHE A 667 8.31 3.97 5.29
N GLN A 668 8.31 3.17 6.37
CA GLN A 668 9.39 2.25 6.76
C GLN A 668 9.27 0.93 5.99
N VAL A 669 9.69 0.91 4.72
CA VAL A 669 9.50 -0.23 3.80
C VAL A 669 10.76 -0.55 2.99
N GLY A 670 11.89 0.06 3.30
CA GLY A 670 13.18 -0.12 2.63
C GLY A 670 13.95 -1.35 3.11
N PHE A 671 14.65 -2.06 2.23
CA PHE A 671 15.70 -2.97 2.68
C PHE A 671 16.87 -2.23 3.34
N THR A 672 17.07 -0.96 2.97
CA THR A 672 17.95 -0.03 3.67
C THR A 672 17.17 1.15 4.25
N ASP A 673 17.71 1.79 5.28
CA ASP A 673 17.21 3.05 5.81
C ASP A 673 17.62 4.26 4.94
N ILE A 674 17.19 5.46 5.35
CA ILE A 674 17.53 6.74 4.69
C ILE A 674 19.05 7.04 4.64
N CYS A 675 19.83 6.36 5.48
CA CYS A 675 21.28 6.49 5.59
C CYS A 675 22.02 5.39 4.80
N ASP A 676 21.34 4.65 3.94
CA ASP A 676 21.90 3.54 3.17
C ASP A 676 22.44 2.39 4.04
N LYS A 677 21.85 2.16 5.23
CA LYS A 677 22.19 1.01 6.09
C LYS A 677 21.16 -0.10 5.95
N PRO A 678 21.56 -1.36 5.68
CA PRO A 678 20.63 -2.48 5.60
C PRO A 678 19.96 -2.80 6.94
N TYR A 679 18.73 -3.31 6.89
CA TYR A 679 18.04 -3.88 8.06
C TYR A 679 18.41 -5.36 8.22
N PRO A 680 19.33 -5.72 9.14
CA PRO A 680 19.92 -7.07 9.18
C PRO A 680 18.86 -8.16 9.39
N GLU A 681 17.83 -7.90 10.19
CA GLU A 681 16.75 -8.87 10.45
C GLU A 681 15.96 -9.21 9.19
N THR A 682 15.76 -8.22 8.31
CA THR A 682 15.08 -8.43 7.03
C THR A 682 16.02 -9.08 6.02
N ILE A 683 17.28 -8.63 5.94
CA ILE A 683 18.30 -9.20 5.04
C ILE A 683 18.58 -10.69 5.33
N GLU A 684 18.62 -11.08 6.60
CA GLU A 684 18.78 -12.48 7.01
C GLU A 684 17.70 -13.37 6.38
N LYS A 685 16.44 -12.93 6.45
CA LYS A 685 15.30 -13.69 5.91
C LYS A 685 15.23 -13.65 4.38
N ILE A 686 15.68 -12.57 3.76
CA ILE A 686 15.87 -12.50 2.30
C ILE A 686 16.92 -13.53 1.85
N ARG A 687 18.05 -13.64 2.56
CA ARG A 687 19.08 -14.66 2.29
C ARG A 687 18.55 -16.07 2.46
N GLU A 688 17.85 -16.33 3.56
CA GLU A 688 17.29 -17.66 3.87
C GLU A 688 16.42 -18.18 2.72
N VAL A 689 15.49 -17.35 2.22
CA VAL A 689 14.64 -17.69 1.08
C VAL A 689 15.41 -17.68 -0.22
N GLY A 690 16.19 -16.63 -0.49
CA GLY A 690 16.92 -16.45 -1.74
C GLY A 690 17.91 -17.56 -2.03
N TYR A 691 18.61 -18.07 -1.01
CA TYR A 691 19.59 -19.13 -1.14
C TYR A 691 18.94 -20.50 -1.39
N ASN A 692 17.71 -20.70 -0.90
CA ASN A 692 16.94 -21.94 -1.08
C ASN A 692 15.87 -21.84 -2.17
N MET A 693 15.75 -20.70 -2.85
CA MET A 693 14.63 -20.34 -3.73
C MET A 693 14.29 -21.42 -4.76
N TYR A 694 15.29 -21.94 -5.47
CA TYR A 694 15.06 -22.96 -6.49
C TYR A 694 14.75 -24.34 -5.92
N ASN A 695 15.29 -24.67 -4.75
CA ASN A 695 14.94 -25.91 -4.05
C ASN A 695 13.45 -25.87 -3.68
N ILE A 696 13.02 -24.84 -2.95
CA ILE A 696 11.61 -24.63 -2.54
C ILE A 696 10.69 -24.64 -3.77
N ARG A 697 11.06 -23.89 -4.83
CA ARG A 697 10.23 -23.80 -6.03
C ARG A 697 10.07 -25.15 -6.74
N SER A 698 11.10 -25.99 -6.73
CA SER A 698 11.13 -27.29 -7.42
C SER A 698 10.47 -28.43 -6.66
N GLU A 699 10.12 -28.25 -5.38
CA GLU A 699 9.36 -29.23 -4.60
C GLU A 699 8.02 -29.54 -5.28
N LYS A 700 7.60 -30.81 -5.24
CA LYS A 700 6.40 -31.30 -5.95
C LYS A 700 5.10 -30.88 -5.27
#